data_AF-W1VNH3-F1
#
_entry.id   AF-W1VNH3-F1
#
_cell.length_a   1.000
_cell.length_b   1.000
_cell.length_c   1.000
_cell.angle_alpha   90.00
_cell.angle_beta   90.00
_cell.angle_gamma   90.00
#
_symmetry.space_group_name_H-M   'P 1'
#
loop_
_entity.id
_entity.type
_entity.pdbx_description
1 polymer ?
#
loop_
_entity_poly.entity_id
_entity_poly.type
_entity_poly.pdbx_seq_one_letter_code
_entity_poly.pdbx_strand_id
1 'polypeptide(L)'
;QAFDAAATAVTGDMTVYAKWENPAVKYSVVYHTNLATDTAYSATYSAPDRAYTAISVADAAAKEPAFNAQGRTFVSWNTKADGTGETVNPGDDRTLAEDVASVDLYAQWQLNVTPFPYQGTINADMWGDSASGQADSKSALIVDADAGESFSLTGAVDVSAIKQQMTAIEGQFPGVKPEDIRLSGTASTFTAALTLPEGVTVPSDLDASKVQAEGLGSLFKVDDVTVSGRTVTVKLGLTQSFDTYLGLKEAVNGAGNGVAPTGAAFRAAPTSPFTDQITLTIPGFTLAEGVGAGELTATGTVAGSMQALAQGGDAAVKFDLSWNGTQVEGGKDVRATDDTTIQQTILVKKALELGLPADMLASAQRAGEAAPSAGTDTTSKAPLGVYQGDKINLTGTIDTKGIKDQMVGIEATYGVVNDENGQKAISIADPASTFTATFTVPEGMTLPAVLTKDTVVDTGFADTFEVSDLKVEGKTVTVTFNLKNASGIKTYADLKAAVYALDDTMKLTVPGIAIDEGVADGTELTVTGGVSGTFSAVATGESGKVRDFSFKWTGTQTDEGRDARATGDVIQLTVATPTPLDLDLPSDILGDGETEHASVHQTLRGDTVDLTGAVDITGIKEQMEAIEGQFNKPDPKTIAVDLKGFGFTATMTVPEGMELPTDLSKVTADGLARTFKVSSTKVDGKTFTVTFELADRLTSGSERITNYFQLKQAVAAAGVAEGESSWLKITVPGVKVTQDAPLNTDLTVTGAVSGFFKAVATGASGTQRTFSFRWNGSQW
;
A
#
# COMPACT_ATOMS: atom_id res chain seq x y z
N GLN A 1 -21.92 -123.26 17.53
CA GLN A 1 -22.87 -123.68 18.58
C GLN A 1 -22.10 -123.67 19.90
N ALA A 2 -22.65 -123.12 20.99
CA ALA A 2 -21.92 -123.07 22.26
C ALA A 2 -21.72 -124.50 22.80
N PHE A 3 -20.51 -124.84 23.22
CA PHE A 3 -20.20 -126.15 23.77
C PHE A 3 -20.54 -126.19 25.26
N ASP A 4 -21.45 -127.09 25.64
CA ASP A 4 -21.82 -127.34 27.04
C ASP A 4 -21.15 -128.63 27.52
N ALA A 5 -20.14 -128.47 28.39
CA ALA A 5 -19.36 -129.57 28.92
C ALA A 5 -20.17 -130.51 29.83
N ALA A 6 -21.27 -130.05 30.43
CA ALA A 6 -22.09 -130.85 31.33
C ALA A 6 -23.12 -131.72 30.59
N ALA A 7 -23.56 -131.29 29.40
CA ALA A 7 -24.56 -131.99 28.60
C ALA A 7 -23.98 -132.83 27.44
N THR A 8 -22.70 -132.65 27.11
CA THR A 8 -22.09 -133.32 25.94
C THR A 8 -21.34 -134.59 26.32
N ALA A 9 -21.90 -135.75 25.97
CA ALA A 9 -21.27 -137.05 26.18
C ALA A 9 -20.10 -137.28 25.20
N VAL A 10 -18.88 -137.41 25.72
CA VAL A 10 -17.67 -137.64 24.92
C VAL A 10 -17.55 -139.12 24.61
N THR A 11 -17.83 -139.51 23.36
CA THR A 11 -17.80 -140.91 22.90
C THR A 11 -16.57 -141.24 22.04
N GLY A 12 -15.67 -140.28 21.86
CA GLY A 12 -14.38 -140.39 21.19
C GLY A 12 -13.60 -139.07 21.29
N ASP A 13 -12.39 -139.03 20.74
CA ASP A 13 -11.57 -137.82 20.74
C ASP A 13 -12.35 -136.64 20.13
N MET A 14 -12.44 -135.54 20.89
CA MET A 14 -13.21 -134.37 20.52
C MET A 14 -12.33 -133.12 20.64
N THR A 15 -12.30 -132.32 19.58
CA THR A 15 -11.65 -131.01 19.57
C THR A 15 -12.68 -129.93 19.82
N VAL A 16 -12.49 -129.18 20.90
CA VAL A 16 -13.32 -128.03 21.26
C VAL A 16 -12.52 -126.76 21.03
N TYR A 17 -13.10 -125.78 20.34
CA TYR A 17 -12.46 -124.50 20.09
C TYR A 17 -12.93 -123.47 21.11
N ALA A 18 -11.98 -122.88 21.84
CA ALA A 18 -12.27 -121.73 22.68
C ALA A 18 -12.62 -120.52 21.80
N LYS A 19 -13.79 -119.91 22.02
CA LYS A 19 -14.15 -118.60 21.47
C LYS A 19 -13.80 -117.55 22.51
N TRP A 20 -12.79 -116.74 22.22
CA TRP A 20 -12.35 -115.65 23.07
C TRP A 20 -13.04 -114.35 22.65
N GLU A 21 -13.59 -113.60 23.60
CA GLU A 21 -13.89 -112.18 23.41
C GLU A 21 -12.64 -111.38 23.81
N ASN A 22 -12.22 -110.45 22.95
CA ASN A 22 -11.00 -109.68 23.16
C ASN A 22 -11.14 -108.80 24.42
N PRO A 23 -10.27 -108.92 25.43
CA PRO A 23 -10.32 -108.07 26.61
C PRO A 23 -9.96 -106.63 26.21
N ALA A 24 -10.97 -105.73 26.24
CA ALA A 24 -10.83 -104.28 26.33
C ALA A 24 -9.59 -103.67 25.65
N VAL A 25 -9.62 -103.45 24.33
CA VAL A 25 -8.59 -102.66 23.63
C VAL A 25 -8.59 -101.26 24.23
N LYS A 26 -7.55 -100.91 24.99
CA LYS A 26 -7.40 -99.55 25.52
C LYS A 26 -6.77 -98.66 24.47
N TYR A 27 -7.38 -97.51 24.21
CA TYR A 27 -6.88 -96.46 23.32
C TYR A 27 -7.11 -95.09 23.96
N SER A 28 -6.38 -94.08 23.51
CA SER A 28 -6.43 -92.74 24.11
C SER A 28 -6.73 -91.65 23.08
N VAL A 29 -7.54 -90.67 23.48
CA VAL A 29 -7.70 -89.41 22.75
C VAL A 29 -6.95 -88.34 23.53
N VAL A 30 -5.95 -87.73 22.91
CA VAL A 30 -5.12 -86.68 23.52
C VAL A 30 -5.64 -85.34 23.03
N TYR A 31 -6.24 -84.60 23.95
CA TYR A 31 -6.70 -83.25 23.69
C TYR A 31 -5.54 -82.29 24.01
N HIS A 32 -5.20 -81.39 23.10
CA HIS A 32 -4.15 -80.38 23.24
C HIS A 32 -4.79 -78.99 23.35
N THR A 33 -4.31 -78.17 24.28
CA THR A 33 -4.78 -76.79 24.41
C THR A 33 -4.41 -75.98 23.18
N ASN A 34 -3.36 -76.34 22.43
CA ASN A 34 -2.93 -75.64 21.22
C ASN A 34 -2.74 -74.13 21.46
N LEU A 35 -2.24 -73.79 22.64
CA LEU A 35 -1.82 -72.43 23.04
C LEU A 35 -0.29 -72.32 22.92
N ALA A 36 0.26 -71.12 23.15
CA ALA A 36 1.71 -70.88 23.11
C ALA A 36 2.50 -71.82 24.05
N THR A 37 1.89 -72.18 25.18
CA THR A 37 2.32 -73.30 26.03
C THR A 37 1.28 -74.41 25.89
N ASP A 38 1.54 -75.34 24.98
CA ASP A 38 0.62 -76.45 24.72
C ASP A 38 0.60 -77.41 25.91
N THR A 39 -0.59 -77.70 26.40
CA THR A 39 -0.84 -78.61 27.52
C THR A 39 -1.86 -79.64 27.06
N ALA A 40 -1.67 -80.90 27.45
CA ALA A 40 -2.49 -81.99 26.93
C ALA A 40 -3.23 -82.75 28.04
N TYR A 41 -4.46 -83.17 27.75
CA TYR A 41 -5.26 -84.09 28.55
C TYR A 41 -5.50 -85.38 27.75
N SER A 42 -5.06 -86.53 28.29
CA SER A 42 -5.28 -87.84 27.67
C SER A 42 -6.47 -88.55 28.31
N ALA A 43 -7.54 -88.75 27.53
CA ALA A 43 -8.69 -89.57 27.92
C ALA A 43 -8.52 -91.01 27.40
N THR A 44 -8.63 -92.01 28.27
CA THR A 44 -8.51 -93.43 27.90
C THR A 44 -9.87 -94.10 27.81
N TYR A 45 -10.09 -94.83 26.72
CA TYR A 45 -11.32 -95.55 26.41
C TYR A 45 -11.02 -97.05 26.26
N SER A 46 -12.07 -97.89 26.30
CA SER A 46 -11.92 -99.35 26.21
C SER A 46 -13.07 -100.07 25.49
N ALA A 47 -13.80 -99.35 24.62
CA ALA A 47 -14.94 -99.88 23.90
C ALA A 47 -14.50 -100.90 22.82
N PRO A 48 -15.21 -102.04 22.63
CA PRO A 48 -14.82 -103.08 21.67
C PRO A 48 -14.78 -102.60 20.21
N ASP A 49 -15.65 -101.66 19.86
CA ASP A 49 -15.76 -101.03 18.53
C ASP A 49 -14.86 -99.81 18.36
N ARG A 50 -14.03 -99.50 19.37
CA ARG A 50 -13.11 -98.34 19.41
C ARG A 50 -13.80 -96.99 19.20
N ALA A 51 -15.08 -96.90 19.54
CA ALA A 51 -15.83 -95.66 19.50
C ALA A 51 -15.48 -94.74 20.68
N TYR A 52 -15.46 -93.43 20.45
CA TYR A 52 -15.38 -92.42 21.49
C TYR A 52 -16.24 -91.22 21.11
N THR A 53 -16.76 -90.54 22.12
CA THR A 53 -17.42 -89.25 21.94
C THR A 53 -16.43 -88.15 22.28
N ALA A 54 -16.24 -87.18 21.38
CA ALA A 54 -15.35 -86.05 21.61
C ALA A 54 -15.88 -85.20 22.77
N ILE A 55 -15.03 -84.91 23.76
CA ILE A 55 -15.45 -84.18 24.96
C ILE A 55 -15.59 -82.68 24.69
N SER A 56 -16.35 -81.97 25.54
CA SER A 56 -16.36 -80.51 25.48
C SER A 56 -15.08 -79.91 26.05
N VAL A 57 -14.75 -78.68 25.66
CA VAL A 57 -13.62 -77.96 26.26
C VAL A 57 -13.80 -77.75 27.77
N ALA A 58 -15.05 -77.64 28.25
CA ALA A 58 -15.35 -77.51 29.66
C ALA A 58 -15.03 -78.81 30.42
N ASP A 59 -15.29 -79.97 29.81
CA ASP A 59 -14.92 -81.27 30.39
C ASP A 59 -13.40 -81.45 30.40
N ALA A 60 -12.70 -81.02 29.34
CA ALA A 60 -11.24 -80.97 29.32
C ALA A 60 -10.70 -80.04 30.41
N ALA A 61 -11.28 -78.85 30.58
CA ALA A 61 -10.91 -77.86 31.59
C ALA A 61 -11.16 -78.32 33.03
N ALA A 62 -12.17 -79.16 33.26
CA ALA A 62 -12.43 -79.78 34.55
C ALA A 62 -11.36 -80.82 34.95
N LYS A 63 -10.58 -81.32 33.99
CA LYS A 63 -9.48 -82.27 34.20
C LYS A 63 -8.12 -81.61 34.17
N GLU A 64 -7.95 -80.65 33.28
CA GLU A 64 -6.74 -79.88 33.10
C GLU A 64 -7.10 -78.39 32.99
N PRO A 65 -6.92 -77.59 34.07
CA PRO A 65 -7.32 -76.19 34.10
C PRO A 65 -6.73 -75.32 32.98
N ALA A 66 -5.61 -75.73 32.35
CA ALA A 66 -5.02 -75.03 31.21
C ALA A 66 -5.95 -74.91 29.98
N PHE A 67 -7.02 -75.72 29.88
CA PHE A 67 -8.06 -75.57 28.85
C PHE A 67 -9.02 -74.39 29.12
N ASN A 68 -8.93 -73.72 30.27
CA ASN A 68 -9.59 -72.41 30.49
C ASN A 68 -8.76 -71.30 29.82
N ALA A 69 -8.74 -71.28 28.48
CA ALA A 69 -8.00 -70.27 27.73
C ALA A 69 -8.64 -68.89 27.91
N GLN A 70 -8.10 -68.09 28.82
CA GLN A 70 -8.59 -66.73 29.05
C GLN A 70 -8.47 -65.89 27.77
N GLY A 71 -9.47 -65.03 27.56
CA GLY A 71 -9.53 -64.16 26.39
C GLY A 71 -9.73 -64.88 25.05
N ARG A 72 -10.08 -66.17 25.06
CA ARG A 72 -10.34 -66.95 23.85
C ARG A 72 -11.62 -67.76 24.00
N THR A 73 -12.31 -67.96 22.89
CA THR A 73 -13.47 -68.85 22.82
C THR A 73 -13.09 -70.09 22.05
N PHE A 74 -13.37 -71.26 22.63
CA PHE A 74 -13.18 -72.53 21.95
C PHE A 74 -14.15 -72.63 20.77
N VAL A 75 -13.63 -72.94 19.59
CA VAL A 75 -14.41 -73.10 18.36
C VAL A 75 -14.73 -74.58 18.14
N SER A 76 -13.70 -75.42 18.06
CA SER A 76 -13.82 -76.86 17.82
C SER A 76 -12.49 -77.56 18.10
N TRP A 77 -12.49 -78.90 18.12
CA TRP A 77 -11.25 -79.67 18.02
C TRP A 77 -10.86 -79.85 16.56
N ASN A 78 -9.57 -79.97 16.28
CA ASN A 78 -9.07 -80.30 14.95
C ASN A 78 -8.00 -81.40 15.04
N THR A 79 -7.95 -82.29 14.06
CA THR A 79 -6.93 -83.36 13.99
C THR A 79 -5.52 -82.85 13.67
N LYS A 80 -5.34 -81.55 13.40
CA LYS A 80 -4.04 -80.88 13.26
C LYS A 80 -4.01 -79.55 14.02
N ALA A 81 -2.85 -79.21 14.58
CA ALA A 81 -2.63 -77.98 15.35
C ALA A 81 -2.92 -76.70 14.54
N ASP A 82 -2.53 -76.68 13.27
CA ASP A 82 -2.71 -75.55 12.35
C ASP A 82 -4.15 -75.36 11.84
N GLY A 83 -5.09 -76.23 12.27
CA GLY A 83 -6.49 -76.18 11.87
C GLY A 83 -6.78 -76.72 10.47
N THR A 84 -5.78 -77.22 9.74
CA THR A 84 -5.97 -77.75 8.37
C THR A 84 -6.45 -79.21 8.32
N GLY A 85 -6.60 -79.85 9.47
CA GLY A 85 -7.13 -81.20 9.59
C GLY A 85 -8.66 -81.25 9.61
N GLU A 86 -9.21 -82.42 9.89
CA GLU A 86 -10.64 -82.60 10.11
C GLU A 86 -11.11 -81.91 11.39
N THR A 87 -12.20 -81.15 11.29
CA THR A 87 -12.93 -80.59 12.42
C THR A 87 -13.69 -81.68 13.17
N VAL A 88 -13.58 -81.66 14.50
CA VAL A 88 -14.29 -82.55 15.42
C VAL A 88 -15.00 -81.68 16.45
N ASN A 89 -16.33 -81.71 16.45
CA ASN A 89 -17.12 -80.94 17.41
C ASN A 89 -17.32 -81.72 18.71
N PRO A 90 -17.44 -81.05 19.87
CA PRO A 90 -17.88 -81.71 21.10
C PRO A 90 -19.19 -82.49 20.89
N GLY A 91 -19.23 -83.73 21.36
CA GLY A 91 -20.37 -84.64 21.17
C GLY A 91 -20.32 -85.46 19.88
N ASP A 92 -19.36 -85.22 18.98
CA ASP A 92 -19.16 -86.09 17.81
C ASP A 92 -18.75 -87.49 18.25
N ASP A 93 -19.50 -88.50 17.82
CA ASP A 93 -19.09 -89.90 17.93
C ASP A 93 -18.12 -90.25 16.80
N ARG A 94 -16.96 -90.77 17.16
CA ARG A 94 -15.85 -91.09 16.25
C ARG A 94 -15.32 -92.48 16.57
N THR A 95 -14.70 -93.13 15.59
CA THR A 95 -14.09 -94.46 15.76
C THR A 95 -12.62 -94.39 15.38
N LEU A 96 -11.73 -94.92 16.24
CA LEU A 96 -10.31 -95.03 15.90
C LEU A 96 -10.08 -96.21 14.96
N ALA A 97 -9.22 -96.03 13.95
CA ALA A 97 -8.78 -97.10 13.06
C ALA A 97 -8.11 -98.26 13.85
N GLU A 98 -8.21 -99.48 13.33
CA GLU A 98 -7.82 -100.73 14.02
C GLU A 98 -6.34 -100.80 14.43
N ASP A 99 -5.47 -99.93 13.93
CA ASP A 99 -4.04 -99.87 14.21
C ASP A 99 -3.60 -98.61 14.98
N VAL A 100 -4.51 -97.68 15.30
CA VAL A 100 -4.18 -96.39 15.93
C VAL A 100 -4.41 -96.41 17.44
N ALA A 101 -3.33 -96.54 18.23
CA ALA A 101 -3.44 -96.59 19.69
C ALA A 101 -3.85 -95.24 20.34
N SER A 102 -3.64 -94.12 19.65
CA SER A 102 -4.03 -92.80 20.12
C SER A 102 -4.25 -91.80 18.98
N VAL A 103 -5.15 -90.83 19.19
CA VAL A 103 -5.39 -89.70 18.26
C VAL A 103 -5.24 -88.37 18.99
N ASP A 104 -4.60 -87.41 18.35
CA ASP A 104 -4.42 -86.05 18.84
C ASP A 104 -5.51 -85.11 18.30
N LEU A 105 -6.11 -84.35 19.20
CA LEU A 105 -7.11 -83.34 18.91
C LEU A 105 -6.66 -81.99 19.48
N TYR A 106 -6.51 -81.00 18.62
CA TYR A 106 -6.02 -79.67 18.96
C TYR A 106 -7.18 -78.69 19.06
N ALA A 107 -7.30 -78.01 20.20
CA ALA A 107 -8.30 -76.97 20.36
C ALA A 107 -8.06 -75.84 19.34
N GLN A 108 -9.11 -75.41 18.67
CA GLN A 108 -9.10 -74.24 17.80
C GLN A 108 -9.76 -73.10 18.55
N TRP A 109 -9.02 -71.98 18.68
CA TRP A 109 -9.44 -70.84 19.47
C TRP A 109 -9.74 -69.64 18.58
N GLN A 110 -10.82 -68.95 18.90
CA GLN A 110 -11.08 -67.61 18.41
C GLN A 110 -10.69 -66.60 19.49
N LEU A 111 -9.85 -65.62 19.15
CA LEU A 111 -9.49 -64.54 20.07
C LEU A 111 -10.73 -63.70 20.39
N ASN A 112 -10.98 -63.46 21.68
CA ASN A 112 -12.05 -62.57 22.11
C ASN A 112 -11.54 -61.13 22.01
N VAL A 113 -12.03 -60.40 21.01
CA VAL A 113 -11.66 -59.01 20.77
C VAL A 113 -12.71 -58.09 21.39
N THR A 114 -12.29 -57.26 22.33
CA THR A 114 -13.13 -56.21 22.91
C THR A 114 -13.07 -54.97 22.01
N PRO A 115 -14.19 -54.50 21.43
CA PRO A 115 -14.20 -53.25 20.68
C PRO A 115 -14.11 -52.06 21.63
N PHE A 116 -13.31 -51.05 21.26
CA PHE A 116 -13.19 -49.77 21.93
C PHE A 116 -13.47 -48.63 20.92
N PRO A 117 -14.75 -48.39 20.58
CA PRO A 117 -15.12 -47.29 19.71
C PRO A 117 -15.09 -45.96 20.48
N TYR A 118 -14.54 -44.92 19.88
CA TYR A 118 -14.63 -43.56 20.40
C TYR A 118 -14.99 -42.60 19.29
N GLN A 119 -16.00 -41.76 19.53
CA GLN A 119 -16.30 -40.61 18.68
C GLN A 119 -16.32 -39.38 19.55
N GLY A 120 -15.49 -38.39 19.22
CA GLY A 120 -15.40 -37.15 19.97
C GLY A 120 -15.10 -35.95 19.09
N THR A 121 -14.83 -34.84 19.74
CA THR A 121 -14.37 -33.62 19.09
C THR A 121 -12.93 -33.31 19.48
N ILE A 122 -12.26 -32.56 18.63
CA ILE A 122 -10.96 -31.96 18.91
C ILE A 122 -11.11 -30.44 18.84
N ASN A 123 -10.67 -29.74 19.87
CA ASN A 123 -10.72 -28.28 19.84
C ASN A 123 -9.78 -27.78 18.75
N ALA A 124 -10.25 -26.83 17.96
CA ALA A 124 -9.55 -26.29 16.81
C ALA A 124 -9.69 -24.77 16.75
N ASP A 125 -8.77 -24.11 16.04
CA ASP A 125 -8.79 -22.68 15.79
C ASP A 125 -8.20 -22.37 14.41
N MET A 126 -8.49 -21.18 13.87
CA MET A 126 -7.91 -20.70 12.63
C MET A 126 -7.62 -19.21 12.70
N TRP A 127 -6.44 -18.81 12.23
CA TRP A 127 -6.03 -17.41 12.11
C TRP A 127 -5.22 -17.17 10.85
N GLY A 128 -4.82 -15.94 10.57
CA GLY A 128 -3.96 -15.61 9.45
C GLY A 128 -2.82 -14.65 9.80
N ASP A 129 -1.99 -14.41 8.80
CA ASP A 129 -0.88 -13.46 8.87
C ASP A 129 -0.72 -12.71 7.55
N SER A 130 -0.42 -11.43 7.64
CA SER A 130 -0.23 -10.50 6.52
C SER A 130 0.65 -9.33 6.99
N ALA A 131 1.27 -8.59 6.08
CA ALA A 131 1.96 -7.33 6.37
C ALA A 131 1.04 -6.28 7.05
N SER A 132 -0.25 -6.24 6.68
CA SER A 132 -1.25 -5.43 7.37
C SER A 132 -1.57 -6.00 8.76
N GLY A 133 -1.56 -7.32 8.91
CA GLY A 133 -1.62 -8.07 10.16
C GLY A 133 -3.03 -8.39 10.66
N GLN A 134 -3.07 -9.13 11.77
CA GLN A 134 -4.26 -9.47 12.56
C GLN A 134 -3.99 -9.10 14.03
N ALA A 135 -4.97 -8.63 14.81
CA ALA A 135 -4.71 -8.20 16.18
C ALA A 135 -4.49 -9.39 17.14
N ASP A 136 -5.37 -10.37 17.05
CA ASP A 136 -5.39 -11.68 17.73
C ASP A 136 -6.22 -12.68 16.90
N SER A 137 -6.28 -13.96 17.30
CA SER A 137 -7.03 -14.98 16.53
C SER A 137 -8.54 -14.73 16.47
N LYS A 138 -9.09 -13.86 17.32
CA LYS A 138 -10.52 -13.50 17.30
C LYS A 138 -10.80 -12.40 16.28
N SER A 139 -9.85 -11.52 16.02
CA SER A 139 -10.01 -10.37 15.13
C SER A 139 -9.98 -10.76 13.64
N ALA A 140 -10.48 -9.88 12.77
CA ALA A 140 -10.35 -10.08 11.32
C ALA A 140 -8.89 -9.89 10.87
N LEU A 141 -8.44 -10.72 9.93
CA LEU A 141 -7.18 -10.55 9.21
C LEU A 141 -7.34 -9.43 8.19
N ILE A 142 -6.47 -8.41 8.21
CA ILE A 142 -6.51 -7.33 7.22
C ILE A 142 -5.61 -7.70 6.04
N VAL A 143 -6.09 -7.52 4.81
CA VAL A 143 -5.26 -7.75 3.60
C VAL A 143 -5.47 -6.59 2.63
N ASP A 144 -4.38 -5.94 2.24
CA ASP A 144 -4.37 -4.78 1.34
C ASP A 144 -4.40 -5.24 -0.12
N ALA A 145 -5.52 -4.97 -0.79
CA ALA A 145 -5.74 -5.32 -2.19
C ALA A 145 -4.89 -4.49 -3.15
N ASP A 146 -4.57 -3.23 -2.81
CA ASP A 146 -3.83 -2.33 -3.70
C ASP A 146 -2.33 -2.60 -3.64
N ALA A 147 -1.84 -3.11 -2.51
CA ALA A 147 -0.44 -3.53 -2.35
C ALA A 147 -0.12 -4.88 -3.03
N GLY A 148 -1.13 -5.63 -3.50
CA GLY A 148 -0.94 -6.99 -4.03
C GLY A 148 -0.38 -7.96 -2.98
N GLU A 149 -0.79 -7.74 -1.72
CA GLU A 149 -0.25 -8.43 -0.55
C GLU A 149 -0.55 -9.93 -0.56
N SER A 150 0.46 -10.75 -0.26
CA SER A 150 0.25 -12.17 0.04
C SER A 150 0.03 -12.38 1.53
N PHE A 151 -0.83 -13.32 1.89
CA PHE A 151 -1.12 -13.68 3.28
C PHE A 151 -1.04 -15.19 3.51
N SER A 152 -1.02 -15.60 4.77
CA SER A 152 -1.10 -17.00 5.18
C SER A 152 -2.33 -17.27 6.03
N LEU A 153 -2.77 -18.53 6.05
CA LEU A 153 -3.78 -19.01 6.99
C LEU A 153 -3.22 -20.21 7.74
N THR A 154 -3.45 -20.22 9.05
CA THR A 154 -2.99 -21.24 9.98
C THR A 154 -4.17 -21.89 10.65
N GLY A 155 -4.29 -23.22 10.52
CA GLY A 155 -5.22 -24.01 11.32
C GLY A 155 -4.48 -24.68 12.47
N ALA A 156 -5.09 -24.74 13.65
CA ALA A 156 -4.53 -25.38 14.83
C ALA A 156 -5.52 -26.32 15.52
N VAL A 157 -5.00 -27.36 16.18
CA VAL A 157 -5.81 -28.34 16.94
C VAL A 157 -5.15 -28.73 18.25
N ASP A 158 -5.94 -28.91 19.31
CA ASP A 158 -5.51 -29.39 20.62
C ASP A 158 -5.50 -30.92 20.69
N VAL A 159 -4.32 -31.53 20.78
CA VAL A 159 -4.18 -33.00 20.76
C VAL A 159 -4.45 -33.66 22.12
N SER A 160 -4.81 -32.90 23.16
CA SER A 160 -5.07 -33.42 24.51
C SER A 160 -6.12 -34.53 24.54
N ALA A 161 -7.17 -34.42 23.72
CA ALA A 161 -8.21 -35.44 23.62
C ALA A 161 -7.66 -36.79 23.11
N ILE A 162 -6.68 -36.77 22.20
CA ILE A 162 -6.02 -37.97 21.67
C ILE A 162 -5.15 -38.61 22.77
N LYS A 163 -4.39 -37.80 23.52
CA LYS A 163 -3.56 -38.25 24.65
C LYS A 163 -4.40 -38.92 25.75
N GLN A 164 -5.60 -38.39 26.03
CA GLN A 164 -6.54 -39.00 26.97
C GLN A 164 -7.04 -40.38 26.50
N GLN A 165 -7.36 -40.53 25.22
CA GLN A 165 -7.80 -41.82 24.69
C GLN A 165 -6.69 -42.88 24.73
N MET A 166 -5.43 -42.49 24.56
CA MET A 166 -4.31 -43.41 24.80
C MET A 166 -4.41 -43.94 26.24
N THR A 167 -4.42 -43.07 27.25
CA THR A 167 -4.52 -43.49 28.66
C THR A 167 -5.73 -44.41 28.94
N ALA A 168 -6.87 -44.16 28.30
CA ALA A 168 -8.06 -45.00 28.44
C ALA A 168 -7.91 -46.41 27.81
N ILE A 169 -7.22 -46.52 26.67
CA ILE A 169 -6.89 -47.80 26.02
C ILE A 169 -5.93 -48.61 26.90
N GLU A 170 -4.91 -47.98 27.47
CA GLU A 170 -3.95 -48.66 28.37
C GLU A 170 -4.66 -49.25 29.60
N GLY A 171 -5.67 -48.56 30.13
CA GLY A 171 -6.50 -49.05 31.22
C GLY A 171 -7.26 -50.34 30.92
N GLN A 172 -7.39 -50.75 29.65
CA GLN A 172 -7.99 -52.03 29.26
C GLN A 172 -7.05 -53.23 29.47
N PHE A 173 -5.78 -52.99 29.80
CA PHE A 173 -4.75 -54.01 30.00
C PHE A 173 -4.15 -53.97 31.41
N PRO A 174 -4.95 -54.21 32.47
CA PRO A 174 -4.48 -54.08 33.85
C PRO A 174 -3.32 -55.05 34.13
N GLY A 175 -2.20 -54.51 34.62
CA GLY A 175 -1.02 -55.30 34.99
C GLY A 175 -0.11 -55.69 33.82
N VAL A 176 -0.45 -55.33 32.58
CA VAL A 176 0.42 -55.48 31.41
C VAL A 176 1.16 -54.17 31.19
N LYS A 177 2.47 -54.24 30.92
CA LYS A 177 3.24 -53.02 30.64
C LYS A 177 3.00 -52.53 29.21
N PRO A 178 3.00 -51.21 28.93
CA PRO A 178 2.79 -50.66 27.59
C PRO A 178 3.71 -51.23 26.49
N GLU A 179 4.95 -51.56 26.81
CA GLU A 179 5.92 -52.15 25.87
C GLU A 179 5.56 -53.59 25.45
N ASP A 180 4.78 -54.29 26.28
CA ASP A 180 4.38 -55.67 26.07
C ASP A 180 3.05 -55.79 25.30
N ILE A 181 2.34 -54.68 25.08
CA ILE A 181 1.11 -54.63 24.29
C ILE A 181 1.50 -54.47 22.81
N ARG A 182 1.27 -55.51 22.02
CA ARG A 182 1.55 -55.54 20.58
C ARG A 182 0.41 -54.93 19.78
N LEU A 183 0.76 -54.12 18.78
CA LEU A 183 -0.19 -53.51 17.85
C LEU A 183 -0.11 -54.20 16.48
N SER A 184 -1.26 -54.34 15.84
CA SER A 184 -1.36 -54.77 14.44
C SER A 184 -2.48 -54.01 13.72
N GLY A 185 -2.33 -53.83 12.41
CA GLY A 185 -3.31 -53.09 11.60
C GLY A 185 -3.42 -51.60 11.96
N THR A 186 -2.37 -51.01 12.53
CA THR A 186 -2.32 -49.59 12.90
C THR A 186 -2.55 -48.72 11.67
N ALA A 187 -3.61 -47.92 11.70
CA ALA A 187 -3.94 -46.97 10.65
C ALA A 187 -4.44 -45.66 11.26
N SER A 188 -4.11 -44.55 10.63
CA SER A 188 -4.64 -43.25 10.99
C SER A 188 -4.93 -42.43 9.73
N THR A 189 -6.03 -41.69 9.77
CA THR A 189 -6.35 -40.68 8.76
C THR A 189 -6.56 -39.38 9.48
N PHE A 190 -5.71 -38.39 9.26
CA PHE A 190 -5.96 -37.05 9.77
C PHE A 190 -5.95 -36.07 8.61
N THR A 191 -7.05 -35.35 8.42
CA THR A 191 -7.24 -34.42 7.31
C THR A 191 -7.71 -33.08 7.83
N ALA A 192 -7.02 -32.02 7.44
CA ALA A 192 -7.47 -30.65 7.62
C ALA A 192 -7.81 -30.08 6.24
N ALA A 193 -9.00 -29.52 6.08
CA ALA A 193 -9.40 -28.85 4.85
C ALA A 193 -9.77 -27.40 5.10
N LEU A 194 -9.16 -26.50 4.33
CA LEU A 194 -9.39 -25.08 4.32
C LEU A 194 -10.18 -24.73 3.05
N THR A 195 -11.38 -24.19 3.22
CA THR A 195 -12.22 -23.71 2.11
C THR A 195 -12.16 -22.19 2.05
N LEU A 196 -11.67 -21.68 0.93
CA LEU A 196 -11.47 -20.26 0.71
C LEU A 196 -12.73 -19.61 0.13
N PRO A 197 -13.00 -18.33 0.47
CA PRO A 197 -14.08 -17.57 -0.12
C PRO A 197 -13.82 -17.25 -1.59
N GLU A 198 -14.85 -16.79 -2.30
CA GLU A 198 -14.65 -16.17 -3.61
C GLU A 198 -13.80 -14.90 -3.44
N GLY A 199 -12.89 -14.64 -4.38
CA GLY A 199 -11.96 -13.52 -4.29
C GLY A 199 -10.61 -13.86 -3.64
N VAL A 200 -10.38 -15.09 -3.17
CA VAL A 200 -9.06 -15.54 -2.70
C VAL A 200 -8.48 -16.58 -3.66
N THR A 201 -7.21 -16.43 -3.99
CA THR A 201 -6.47 -17.32 -4.90
C THR A 201 -5.48 -18.18 -4.11
N VAL A 202 -5.44 -19.48 -4.44
CA VAL A 202 -4.47 -20.43 -3.90
C VAL A 202 -3.14 -20.29 -4.63
N PRO A 203 -1.98 -20.34 -3.94
CA PRO A 203 -0.69 -20.39 -4.61
C PRO A 203 -0.61 -21.52 -5.64
N SER A 204 -0.18 -21.22 -6.87
CA SER A 204 -0.17 -22.19 -7.98
C SER A 204 0.85 -23.32 -7.80
N ASP A 205 1.88 -23.10 -7.00
CA ASP A 205 2.94 -24.07 -6.68
C ASP A 205 2.74 -24.75 -5.31
N LEU A 206 1.53 -24.71 -4.76
CA LEU A 206 1.24 -25.30 -3.46
C LEU A 206 1.37 -26.84 -3.50
N ASP A 207 2.26 -27.36 -2.66
CA ASP A 207 2.45 -28.79 -2.42
C ASP A 207 2.76 -29.06 -0.93
N ALA A 208 2.96 -30.33 -0.58
CA ALA A 208 3.25 -30.76 0.78
C ALA A 208 4.51 -30.14 1.40
N SER A 209 5.49 -29.70 0.60
CA SER A 209 6.73 -29.08 1.08
C SER A 209 6.56 -27.62 1.51
N LYS A 210 5.48 -26.97 1.04
CA LYS A 210 5.18 -25.56 1.34
C LYS A 210 4.34 -25.38 2.59
N VAL A 211 3.68 -26.44 3.06
CA VAL A 211 2.92 -26.42 4.32
C VAL A 211 3.90 -26.39 5.48
N GLN A 212 3.85 -25.31 6.26
CA GLN A 212 4.65 -25.19 7.47
C GLN A 212 3.86 -25.85 8.60
N ALA A 213 4.29 -27.04 9.01
CA ALA A 213 3.63 -27.83 10.04
C ALA A 213 4.48 -27.90 11.30
N GLU A 214 3.91 -27.55 12.44
CA GLU A 214 4.57 -27.64 13.74
C GLU A 214 3.80 -28.56 14.70
N GLY A 215 4.49 -29.06 15.72
CA GLY A 215 3.88 -29.94 16.72
C GLY A 215 3.57 -31.36 16.25
N LEU A 216 3.96 -31.76 15.03
CA LEU A 216 3.71 -33.12 14.50
C LEU A 216 4.40 -34.23 15.30
N GLY A 217 5.50 -33.91 15.99
CA GLY A 217 6.30 -34.86 16.76
C GLY A 217 6.85 -35.99 15.90
N SER A 218 7.07 -37.16 16.51
CA SER A 218 7.38 -38.39 15.78
C SER A 218 6.14 -39.13 15.30
N LEU A 219 4.93 -38.60 15.51
CA LEU A 219 3.68 -39.28 15.16
C LEU A 219 3.30 -39.06 13.70
N PHE A 220 3.26 -37.79 13.26
CA PHE A 220 2.72 -37.40 11.97
C PHE A 220 3.76 -36.80 11.03
N LYS A 221 3.50 -36.92 9.73
CA LYS A 221 4.13 -36.14 8.66
C LYS A 221 3.03 -35.59 7.75
N VAL A 222 3.30 -34.50 7.04
CA VAL A 222 2.47 -34.09 5.91
C VAL A 222 2.64 -35.14 4.81
N ASP A 223 1.57 -35.87 4.50
CA ASP A 223 1.58 -36.99 3.55
C ASP A 223 1.18 -36.52 2.15
N ASP A 224 0.13 -35.69 2.07
CA ASP A 224 -0.41 -35.20 0.81
C ASP A 224 -1.09 -33.84 0.98
N VAL A 225 -1.08 -33.04 -0.09
CA VAL A 225 -1.79 -31.75 -0.19
C VAL A 225 -2.50 -31.70 -1.53
N THR A 226 -3.81 -31.50 -1.49
CA THR A 226 -4.65 -31.44 -2.69
C THR A 226 -5.44 -30.15 -2.73
N VAL A 227 -5.54 -29.55 -3.92
CA VAL A 227 -6.36 -28.37 -4.18
C VAL A 227 -7.49 -28.78 -5.12
N SER A 228 -8.73 -28.68 -4.64
CA SER A 228 -9.93 -28.98 -5.43
C SER A 228 -10.87 -27.78 -5.39
N GLY A 229 -10.89 -27.01 -6.48
CA GLY A 229 -11.60 -25.74 -6.52
C GLY A 229 -10.99 -24.74 -5.54
N ARG A 230 -11.77 -24.28 -4.56
CA ARG A 230 -11.33 -23.35 -3.50
C ARG A 230 -10.98 -24.05 -2.18
N THR A 231 -10.96 -25.38 -2.17
CA THR A 231 -10.65 -26.16 -0.97
C THR A 231 -9.26 -26.75 -1.07
N VAL A 232 -8.43 -26.43 -0.09
CA VAL A 232 -7.10 -27.03 0.12
C VAL A 232 -7.24 -28.08 1.21
N THR A 233 -6.89 -29.34 0.90
CA THR A 233 -6.91 -30.45 1.86
C THR A 233 -5.50 -30.90 2.14
N VAL A 234 -5.09 -30.85 3.41
CA VAL A 234 -3.82 -31.39 3.92
C VAL A 234 -4.11 -32.70 4.64
N LYS A 235 -3.46 -33.78 4.21
CA LYS A 235 -3.53 -35.09 4.85
C LYS A 235 -2.25 -35.36 5.62
N LEU A 236 -2.39 -35.72 6.89
CA LEU A 236 -1.30 -36.21 7.71
C LEU A 236 -1.29 -37.73 7.71
N GLY A 237 -0.10 -38.29 7.52
CA GLY A 237 0.17 -39.72 7.59
C GLY A 237 1.05 -40.04 8.79
N LEU A 238 1.04 -41.30 9.21
CA LEU A 238 1.99 -41.77 10.22
C LEU A 238 3.41 -41.74 9.65
N THR A 239 4.38 -41.36 10.48
CA THR A 239 5.81 -41.36 10.11
C THR A 239 6.35 -42.79 9.94
N GLN A 240 5.81 -43.72 10.71
CA GLN A 240 6.22 -45.11 10.79
C GLN A 240 5.04 -46.01 11.20
N SER A 241 5.22 -47.32 11.01
CA SER A 241 4.35 -48.31 11.66
C SER A 241 4.68 -48.40 13.15
N PHE A 242 3.65 -48.59 13.97
CA PHE A 242 3.81 -48.81 15.41
C PHE A 242 3.42 -50.24 15.75
N ASP A 243 4.39 -51.04 16.20
CA ASP A 243 4.22 -52.45 16.58
C ASP A 243 3.98 -52.65 18.08
N THR A 244 4.19 -51.61 18.88
CA THR A 244 3.96 -51.61 20.34
C THR A 244 3.13 -50.41 20.75
N TYR A 245 2.32 -50.61 21.77
CA TYR A 245 1.48 -49.55 22.33
C TYR A 245 2.32 -48.44 22.98
N LEU A 246 3.42 -48.78 23.67
CA LEU A 246 4.35 -47.78 24.20
C LEU A 246 4.86 -46.82 23.10
N GLY A 247 5.34 -47.35 21.97
CA GLY A 247 5.85 -46.52 20.88
C GLY A 247 4.80 -45.58 20.29
N LEU A 248 3.56 -46.06 20.12
CA LEU A 248 2.44 -45.21 19.69
C LEU A 248 2.09 -44.14 20.74
N LYS A 249 2.01 -44.54 22.01
CA LYS A 249 1.69 -43.63 23.13
C LYS A 249 2.75 -42.53 23.27
N GLU A 250 4.02 -42.86 23.17
CA GLU A 250 5.11 -41.87 23.22
C GLU A 250 5.06 -40.91 22.03
N ALA A 251 4.79 -41.41 20.82
CA ALA A 251 4.62 -40.56 19.65
C ALA A 251 3.41 -39.61 19.79
N VAL A 252 2.27 -40.10 20.28
CA VAL A 252 1.08 -39.28 20.60
C VAL A 252 1.36 -38.25 21.68
N ASN A 253 2.07 -38.63 22.74
CA ASN A 253 2.43 -37.69 23.80
C ASN A 253 3.45 -36.65 23.35
N GLY A 254 4.30 -36.99 22.38
CA GLY A 254 5.25 -36.06 21.74
C GLY A 254 4.58 -35.09 20.77
N ALA A 255 3.46 -35.48 20.16
CA ALA A 255 2.66 -34.57 19.34
C ALA A 255 2.10 -33.42 20.19
N GLY A 256 2.13 -32.21 19.63
CA GLY A 256 1.73 -30.97 20.29
C GLY A 256 2.75 -30.37 21.26
N ASN A 257 3.76 -31.13 21.71
CA ASN A 257 4.73 -30.64 22.69
C ASN A 257 5.72 -29.65 22.09
N GLY A 258 6.03 -28.58 22.83
CA GLY A 258 7.13 -27.67 22.52
C GLY A 258 6.82 -26.61 21.46
N VAL A 259 5.59 -26.57 20.95
CA VAL A 259 5.09 -25.45 20.14
C VAL A 259 4.70 -24.34 21.12
N ALA A 260 5.60 -23.37 21.33
CA ALA A 260 5.17 -22.11 21.91
C ALA A 260 4.10 -21.51 21.00
N PRO A 261 3.06 -20.81 21.50
CA PRO A 261 2.17 -20.04 20.63
C PRO A 261 3.06 -19.12 19.81
N THR A 262 3.28 -19.45 18.53
CA THR A 262 4.40 -18.91 17.76
C THR A 262 4.19 -17.42 17.57
N GLY A 263 5.07 -16.65 18.20
CA GLY A 263 5.23 -15.22 18.01
C GLY A 263 5.72 -14.89 16.62
N ALA A 264 4.79 -14.51 15.74
CA ALA A 264 5.04 -13.59 14.61
C ALA A 264 3.77 -13.11 13.87
N ALA A 265 2.59 -13.72 14.02
CA ALA A 265 1.42 -13.45 13.15
C ALA A 265 0.46 -12.34 13.61
N PHE A 266 0.66 -11.80 14.81
CA PHE A 266 -0.30 -10.88 15.42
C PHE A 266 0.35 -9.53 15.73
N ARG A 267 -0.39 -8.43 15.50
CA ARG A 267 0.02 -7.06 15.90
C ARG A 267 0.13 -6.94 17.44
N ALA A 268 -0.49 -7.84 18.20
CA ALA A 268 -0.29 -8.05 19.64
C ALA A 268 0.33 -9.44 19.92
N ALA A 269 0.88 -9.68 21.12
CA ALA A 269 1.51 -10.97 21.43
C ALA A 269 0.52 -12.15 21.28
N PRO A 270 0.88 -13.25 20.58
CA PRO A 270 0.00 -14.41 20.43
C PRO A 270 -0.30 -15.05 21.76
N THR A 271 -1.57 -15.33 22.01
CA THR A 271 -1.95 -16.38 22.95
C THR A 271 -2.78 -17.39 22.17
N SER A 272 -2.14 -18.43 21.61
CA SER A 272 -2.92 -19.61 21.21
C SER A 272 -3.69 -20.08 22.45
N PRO A 273 -4.98 -20.46 22.32
CA PRO A 273 -5.73 -21.05 23.42
C PRO A 273 -5.20 -22.43 23.84
N PHE A 274 -4.27 -23.03 23.08
CA PHE A 274 -3.80 -24.39 23.26
C PHE A 274 -2.37 -24.46 23.78
N THR A 275 -2.12 -25.38 24.71
CA THR A 275 -0.77 -25.70 25.21
C THR A 275 -0.13 -26.87 24.47
N ASP A 276 -0.95 -27.81 23.95
CA ASP A 276 -0.52 -29.00 23.22
C ASP A 276 -1.15 -28.96 21.82
N GLN A 277 -0.48 -28.32 20.85
CA GLN A 277 -1.08 -28.05 19.55
C GLN A 277 -0.29 -28.54 18.34
N ILE A 278 -1.01 -29.01 17.33
CA ILE A 278 -0.50 -29.13 15.97
C ILE A 278 -0.98 -27.90 15.19
N THR A 279 -0.08 -27.24 14.46
CA THR A 279 -0.41 -26.13 13.55
C THR A 279 -0.05 -26.49 12.12
N LEU A 280 -0.87 -26.01 11.17
CA LEU A 280 -0.63 -26.11 9.73
C LEU A 280 -0.81 -24.72 9.13
N THR A 281 0.30 -24.09 8.75
CA THR A 281 0.32 -22.78 8.08
C THR A 281 0.52 -22.97 6.58
N ILE A 282 -0.40 -22.40 5.79
CA ILE A 282 -0.30 -22.36 4.34
C ILE A 282 0.00 -20.91 3.94
N PRO A 283 1.23 -20.62 3.45
CA PRO A 283 1.60 -19.29 3.01
C PRO A 283 1.19 -19.00 1.56
N GLY A 284 1.16 -17.73 1.19
CA GLY A 284 1.15 -17.28 -0.21
C GLY A 284 -0.23 -17.14 -0.85
N PHE A 285 -1.31 -17.12 -0.07
CA PHE A 285 -2.63 -16.74 -0.59
C PHE A 285 -2.60 -15.30 -1.07
N THR A 286 -3.37 -14.98 -2.11
CA THR A 286 -3.52 -13.62 -2.61
C THR A 286 -4.99 -13.29 -2.86
N LEU A 287 -5.33 -12.01 -2.85
CA LEU A 287 -6.64 -11.57 -3.33
C LEU A 287 -6.68 -11.63 -4.86
N ALA A 288 -7.80 -12.08 -5.41
CA ALA A 288 -8.02 -12.09 -6.85
C ALA A 288 -8.16 -10.65 -7.40
N GLU A 289 -7.86 -10.46 -8.68
CA GLU A 289 -8.04 -9.18 -9.35
C GLU A 289 -9.52 -8.73 -9.30
N GLY A 290 -9.76 -7.45 -9.02
CA GLY A 290 -11.10 -6.87 -9.00
C GLY A 290 -11.89 -7.05 -7.70
N VAL A 291 -11.35 -7.74 -6.69
CA VAL A 291 -11.97 -7.82 -5.36
C VAL A 291 -12.14 -6.39 -4.79
N GLY A 292 -13.34 -6.10 -4.29
CA GLY A 292 -13.69 -4.82 -3.67
C GLY A 292 -13.40 -4.80 -2.17
N ALA A 293 -13.52 -3.62 -1.55
CA ALA A 293 -13.50 -3.51 -0.09
C ALA A 293 -14.65 -4.32 0.52
N GLY A 294 -14.39 -5.06 1.60
CA GLY A 294 -15.40 -5.90 2.23
C GLY A 294 -14.84 -6.98 3.14
N GLU A 295 -15.72 -7.86 3.61
CA GLU A 295 -15.35 -9.02 4.42
C GLU A 295 -15.49 -10.28 3.56
N LEU A 296 -14.49 -11.16 3.63
CA LEU A 296 -14.50 -12.51 3.07
C LEU A 296 -14.34 -13.51 4.23
N THR A 297 -14.89 -14.71 4.12
CA THR A 297 -14.80 -15.71 5.19
C THR A 297 -14.20 -17.00 4.66
N ALA A 298 -13.05 -17.39 5.22
CA ALA A 298 -12.49 -18.73 5.03
C ALA A 298 -13.03 -19.65 6.12
N THR A 299 -13.27 -20.92 5.78
CA THR A 299 -13.73 -21.93 6.74
C THR A 299 -12.81 -23.13 6.77
N GLY A 300 -12.68 -23.74 7.94
CA GLY A 300 -11.85 -24.91 8.18
C GLY A 300 -12.70 -26.12 8.57
N THR A 301 -12.19 -27.31 8.27
CA THR A 301 -12.69 -28.57 8.82
C THR A 301 -11.51 -29.45 9.19
N VAL A 302 -11.66 -30.22 10.26
CA VAL A 302 -10.68 -31.22 10.67
C VAL A 302 -11.42 -32.53 10.93
N ALA A 303 -10.89 -33.62 10.39
CA ALA A 303 -11.37 -34.96 10.66
C ALA A 303 -10.17 -35.89 10.92
N GLY A 304 -10.24 -36.65 12.01
CA GLY A 304 -9.20 -37.57 12.43
C GLY A 304 -9.78 -38.96 12.70
N SER A 305 -9.03 -40.01 12.39
CA SER A 305 -9.30 -41.36 12.87
C SER A 305 -8.01 -42.08 13.23
N MET A 306 -8.08 -43.01 14.17
CA MET A 306 -6.99 -43.90 14.54
C MET A 306 -7.54 -45.26 14.97
N GLN A 307 -7.00 -46.32 14.39
CA GLN A 307 -7.40 -47.69 14.70
C GLN A 307 -6.17 -48.60 14.83
N ALA A 308 -6.26 -49.58 15.73
CA ALA A 308 -5.37 -50.74 15.75
C ALA A 308 -6.01 -51.88 16.56
N LEU A 309 -5.51 -53.09 16.35
CA LEU A 309 -5.71 -54.21 17.26
C LEU A 309 -4.54 -54.27 18.24
N ALA A 310 -4.82 -54.02 19.51
CA ALA A 310 -3.88 -54.11 20.62
C ALA A 310 -4.02 -55.44 21.36
N GLN A 311 -2.93 -56.15 21.59
CA GLN A 311 -2.90 -57.44 22.28
C GLN A 311 -1.84 -57.45 23.37
N GLY A 312 -2.25 -57.74 24.61
CA GLY A 312 -1.37 -57.79 25.77
C GLY A 312 -1.85 -58.82 26.78
N GLY A 313 -0.98 -59.76 27.16
CA GLY A 313 -1.39 -60.94 27.93
C GLY A 313 -2.48 -61.74 27.20
N ASP A 314 -3.58 -62.01 27.90
CA ASP A 314 -4.76 -62.68 27.34
C ASP A 314 -5.82 -61.72 26.80
N ALA A 315 -5.64 -60.40 26.94
CA ALA A 315 -6.57 -59.40 26.44
C ALA A 315 -6.25 -59.00 25.00
N ALA A 316 -7.31 -58.76 24.22
CA ALA A 316 -7.23 -58.17 22.88
C ALA A 316 -8.29 -57.09 22.73
N VAL A 317 -7.86 -55.87 22.39
CA VAL A 317 -8.73 -54.69 22.26
C VAL A 317 -8.55 -54.12 20.87
N LYS A 318 -9.65 -53.94 20.14
CA LYS A 318 -9.65 -53.21 18.87
C LYS A 318 -10.17 -51.81 19.13
N PHE A 319 -9.31 -50.81 19.10
CA PHE A 319 -9.73 -49.42 19.19
C PHE A 319 -10.00 -48.85 17.80
N ASP A 320 -11.08 -48.06 17.71
CA ASP A 320 -11.50 -47.33 16.51
C ASP A 320 -11.95 -45.95 16.98
N LEU A 321 -11.04 -44.99 16.88
CA LEU A 321 -11.19 -43.65 17.41
C LEU A 321 -11.44 -42.70 16.24
N SER A 322 -12.42 -41.80 16.37
CA SER A 322 -12.66 -40.73 15.40
C SER A 322 -12.90 -39.38 16.07
N TRP A 323 -12.41 -38.31 15.45
CA TRP A 323 -12.57 -36.94 15.93
C TRP A 323 -12.98 -36.00 14.81
N ASN A 324 -13.83 -35.04 15.14
CA ASN A 324 -14.09 -33.87 14.29
C ASN A 324 -13.65 -32.58 14.99
N GLY A 325 -13.05 -31.67 14.23
CA GLY A 325 -12.64 -30.36 14.72
C GLY A 325 -13.84 -29.48 15.07
N THR A 326 -13.77 -28.79 16.20
CA THR A 326 -14.73 -27.77 16.61
C THR A 326 -14.00 -26.52 17.07
N GLN A 327 -14.46 -25.36 16.63
CA GLN A 327 -13.89 -24.07 17.04
C GLN A 327 -13.85 -23.93 18.57
N VAL A 328 -12.72 -23.51 19.12
CA VAL A 328 -12.61 -23.21 20.56
C VAL A 328 -13.13 -21.80 20.84
N GLU A 329 -13.87 -21.63 21.94
CA GLU A 329 -14.41 -20.34 22.38
C GLU A 329 -13.34 -19.25 22.51
N GLY A 330 -12.16 -19.64 23.01
CA GLY A 330 -11.01 -18.74 23.21
C GLY A 330 -10.38 -18.19 21.93
N GLY A 331 -10.66 -18.78 20.76
CA GLY A 331 -10.15 -18.36 19.45
C GLY A 331 -11.24 -17.98 18.45
N LYS A 332 -12.49 -17.90 18.90
CA LYS A 332 -13.64 -17.68 18.02
C LYS A 332 -13.52 -16.36 17.24
N ASP A 333 -13.56 -16.47 15.91
CA ASP A 333 -13.61 -15.34 14.98
C ASP A 333 -14.78 -14.39 15.31
N VAL A 334 -14.51 -13.09 15.18
CA VAL A 334 -15.43 -12.00 15.55
C VAL A 334 -16.74 -11.98 14.76
N ARG A 335 -16.83 -12.70 13.63
CA ARG A 335 -18.06 -12.86 12.84
C ARG A 335 -18.73 -14.22 13.01
N ALA A 336 -18.18 -15.12 13.81
CA ALA A 336 -18.74 -16.45 13.98
C ALA A 336 -20.10 -16.40 14.67
N THR A 337 -21.13 -16.93 13.99
CA THR A 337 -22.50 -16.99 14.51
C THR A 337 -22.75 -18.20 15.42
N ASP A 338 -21.81 -19.15 15.44
CA ASP A 338 -21.86 -20.37 16.24
C ASP A 338 -20.47 -20.71 16.81
N ASP A 339 -20.40 -21.67 17.74
CA ASP A 339 -19.17 -22.08 18.43
C ASP A 339 -18.57 -23.38 17.85
N THR A 340 -19.00 -23.78 16.65
CA THR A 340 -18.66 -25.09 16.07
C THR A 340 -17.91 -24.97 14.75
N THR A 341 -18.19 -23.92 13.97
CA THR A 341 -17.59 -23.66 12.67
C THR A 341 -16.22 -23.00 12.85
N ILE A 342 -15.18 -23.69 12.37
CA ILE A 342 -13.84 -23.11 12.28
C ILE A 342 -13.87 -22.10 11.14
N GLN A 343 -13.66 -20.82 11.44
CA GLN A 343 -13.69 -19.76 10.43
C GLN A 343 -12.71 -18.64 10.74
N GLN A 344 -12.34 -17.89 9.71
CA GLN A 344 -11.55 -16.67 9.81
C GLN A 344 -12.10 -15.64 8.83
N THR A 345 -12.39 -14.46 9.35
CA THR A 345 -12.79 -13.30 8.56
C THR A 345 -11.57 -12.57 8.02
N ILE A 346 -11.55 -12.33 6.71
CA ILE A 346 -10.56 -11.53 6.00
C ILE A 346 -11.22 -10.20 5.66
N LEU A 347 -10.68 -9.11 6.16
CA LEU A 347 -11.11 -7.74 5.87
C LEU A 347 -10.23 -7.19 4.75
N VAL A 348 -10.83 -7.04 3.56
CA VAL A 348 -10.13 -6.52 2.39
C VAL A 348 -10.05 -5.00 2.49
N LYS A 349 -8.82 -4.51 2.65
CA LYS A 349 -8.48 -3.10 2.58
C LYS A 349 -8.29 -2.72 1.12
N LYS A 350 -9.03 -1.72 0.67
CA LYS A 350 -8.92 -1.16 -0.68
C LYS A 350 -9.17 0.33 -0.63
N ALA A 351 -8.24 1.11 -1.14
CA ALA A 351 -8.32 2.56 -1.13
C ALA A 351 -9.42 3.04 -2.09
N LEU A 352 -10.31 3.86 -1.56
CA LEU A 352 -11.23 4.64 -2.38
C LEU A 352 -10.48 5.86 -2.94
N GLU A 353 -10.43 5.98 -4.26
CA GLU A 353 -9.79 7.11 -4.94
C GLU A 353 -10.73 8.34 -4.98
N LEU A 354 -10.20 9.49 -4.56
CA LEU A 354 -10.93 10.75 -4.47
C LEU A 354 -10.19 11.84 -5.28
N GLY A 355 -10.89 12.47 -6.23
CA GLY A 355 -10.45 13.72 -6.83
C GLY A 355 -10.82 14.88 -5.91
N LEU A 356 -9.83 15.61 -5.40
CA LEU A 356 -10.06 16.78 -4.57
C LEU A 356 -9.83 18.06 -5.38
N PRO A 357 -10.73 19.07 -5.29
CA PRO A 357 -10.49 20.38 -5.87
C PRO A 357 -9.20 20.99 -5.30
N ALA A 358 -8.33 21.47 -6.19
CA ALA A 358 -7.07 22.10 -5.84
C ALA A 358 -6.76 23.22 -6.82
N ASP A 359 -5.98 24.23 -6.44
CA ASP A 359 -5.53 25.29 -7.34
C ASP A 359 -4.10 25.73 -7.00
N MET A 360 -3.53 26.54 -7.87
CA MET A 360 -2.27 27.22 -7.64
C MET A 360 -2.50 28.72 -7.75
N LEU A 361 -1.92 29.48 -6.82
CA LEU A 361 -1.98 30.93 -6.77
C LEU A 361 -0.57 31.50 -6.67
N ALA A 362 -0.35 32.65 -7.28
CA ALA A 362 0.90 33.38 -7.16
C ALA A 362 0.66 34.82 -6.74
N SER A 363 1.67 35.42 -6.13
CA SER A 363 1.76 36.86 -5.89
C SER A 363 3.20 37.30 -6.08
N ALA A 364 3.40 38.40 -6.81
CA ALA A 364 4.72 38.96 -7.01
C ALA A 364 5.09 39.89 -5.85
N GLN A 365 6.20 39.63 -5.19
CA GLN A 365 6.86 40.54 -4.26
C GLN A 365 7.74 41.50 -5.05
N ARG A 366 7.41 42.79 -4.99
CA ARG A 366 8.16 43.85 -5.67
C ARG A 366 8.99 44.68 -4.68
N ALA A 367 10.05 45.29 -5.19
CA ALA A 367 10.97 46.09 -4.40
C ALA A 367 10.25 47.24 -3.65
N GLY A 368 10.37 47.26 -2.32
CA GLY A 368 9.74 48.28 -1.46
C GLY A 368 8.33 47.93 -0.96
N GLU A 369 7.71 46.85 -1.46
CA GLU A 369 6.44 46.34 -0.94
C GLU A 369 6.67 45.29 0.16
N ALA A 370 5.76 45.24 1.13
CA ALA A 370 5.74 44.12 2.08
C ALA A 370 5.46 42.83 1.32
N ALA A 371 6.25 41.78 1.59
CA ALA A 371 6.04 40.48 0.95
C ALA A 371 4.63 39.98 1.29
N PRO A 372 3.78 39.68 0.29
CA PRO A 372 2.47 39.08 0.56
C PRO A 372 2.67 37.73 1.24
N SER A 373 1.83 37.40 2.24
CA SER A 373 1.99 36.14 2.98
C SER A 373 1.60 34.90 2.17
N ALA A 374 0.85 35.06 1.08
CA ALA A 374 0.39 33.99 0.19
C ALA A 374 0.15 34.50 -1.23
N GLY A 375 0.06 33.58 -2.19
CA GLY A 375 -0.44 33.81 -3.54
C GLY A 375 -1.90 34.23 -3.54
N THR A 376 -2.27 35.09 -4.50
CA THR A 376 -3.63 35.66 -4.59
C THR A 376 -4.23 35.59 -5.99
N ASP A 377 -3.40 35.39 -7.02
CA ASP A 377 -3.83 35.32 -8.42
C ASP A 377 -3.69 33.89 -8.94
N THR A 378 -4.79 33.30 -9.42
CA THR A 378 -4.83 31.95 -10.01
C THR A 378 -4.39 31.91 -11.48
N THR A 379 -4.11 33.08 -12.06
CA THR A 379 -3.77 33.27 -13.48
C THR A 379 -4.84 32.77 -14.47
N SER A 380 -6.07 32.54 -13.98
CA SER A 380 -7.16 32.03 -14.81
C SER A 380 -7.71 33.02 -15.84
N LYS A 381 -7.43 34.31 -15.64
CA LYS A 381 -7.77 35.36 -16.60
C LYS A 381 -6.63 35.67 -17.58
N ALA A 382 -5.41 35.73 -17.07
CA ALA A 382 -4.18 36.02 -17.83
C ALA A 382 -2.95 35.65 -16.98
N PRO A 383 -1.77 35.46 -17.59
CA PRO A 383 -0.53 35.27 -16.84
C PRO A 383 -0.23 36.40 -15.85
N LEU A 384 0.36 36.06 -14.71
CA LEU A 384 0.79 37.04 -13.72
C LEU A 384 2.01 37.82 -14.24
N GLY A 385 1.90 39.13 -14.34
CA GLY A 385 2.98 39.99 -14.83
C GLY A 385 4.13 40.17 -13.81
N VAL A 386 5.35 39.83 -14.23
CA VAL A 386 6.60 39.91 -13.43
C VAL A 386 7.72 40.58 -14.23
N TYR A 387 8.77 41.01 -13.54
CA TYR A 387 10.03 41.46 -14.14
C TYR A 387 11.20 40.55 -13.75
N GLN A 388 12.29 40.69 -14.50
CA GLN A 388 13.58 40.12 -14.11
C GLN A 388 13.95 40.59 -12.68
N GLY A 389 14.41 39.66 -11.84
CA GLY A 389 14.77 39.92 -10.46
C GLY A 389 13.58 40.03 -9.48
N ASP A 390 12.32 40.07 -9.95
CA ASP A 390 11.16 39.98 -9.07
C ASP A 390 11.15 38.62 -8.35
N LYS A 391 10.55 38.59 -7.15
CA LYS A 391 10.29 37.35 -6.43
C LYS A 391 8.80 37.06 -6.44
N ILE A 392 8.41 35.79 -6.46
CA ILE A 392 7.03 35.37 -6.34
C ILE A 392 6.86 34.41 -5.16
N ASN A 393 5.69 34.51 -4.52
CA ASN A 393 5.23 33.53 -3.54
C ASN A 393 4.20 32.65 -4.24
N LEU A 394 4.42 31.34 -4.17
CA LEU A 394 3.58 30.35 -4.82
C LEU A 394 2.79 29.59 -3.77
N THR A 395 1.46 29.54 -3.91
CA THR A 395 0.57 28.88 -2.97
C THR A 395 -0.21 27.79 -3.68
N GLY A 396 -0.08 26.54 -3.22
CA GLY A 396 -1.00 25.47 -3.58
C GLY A 396 -2.18 25.43 -2.61
N THR A 397 -3.39 25.20 -3.11
CA THR A 397 -4.60 24.99 -2.30
C THR A 397 -5.14 23.57 -2.51
N ILE A 398 -5.79 23.02 -1.48
CA ILE A 398 -6.60 21.81 -1.61
C ILE A 398 -7.85 21.92 -0.74
N ASP A 399 -9.00 21.55 -1.31
CA ASP A 399 -10.29 21.52 -0.64
C ASP A 399 -10.45 20.21 0.16
N THR A 400 -10.80 20.33 1.44
CA THR A 400 -10.92 19.20 2.37
C THR A 400 -12.34 18.67 2.50
N LYS A 401 -13.33 19.30 1.86
CA LYS A 401 -14.75 18.93 1.97
C LYS A 401 -14.98 17.47 1.59
N GLY A 402 -14.35 16.99 0.52
CA GLY A 402 -14.47 15.60 0.09
C GLY A 402 -14.04 14.61 1.17
N ILE A 403 -13.01 14.94 1.95
CA ILE A 403 -12.53 14.13 3.09
C ILE A 403 -13.53 14.18 4.24
N LYS A 404 -14.03 15.38 4.57
CA LYS A 404 -15.06 15.57 5.62
C LYS A 404 -16.34 14.79 5.29
N ASP A 405 -16.75 14.75 4.03
CA ASP A 405 -17.92 13.99 3.58
C ASP A 405 -17.70 12.47 3.71
N GLN A 406 -16.48 11.96 3.48
CA GLN A 406 -16.15 10.55 3.74
C GLN A 406 -16.26 10.18 5.22
N MET A 407 -15.86 11.06 6.13
CA MET A 407 -16.06 10.85 7.57
C MET A 407 -17.56 10.63 7.86
N VAL A 408 -18.43 11.51 7.38
CA VAL A 408 -19.89 11.34 7.54
C VAL A 408 -20.39 10.01 6.95
N GLY A 409 -19.84 9.61 5.80
CA GLY A 409 -20.10 8.30 5.19
C GLY A 409 -19.76 7.13 6.12
N ILE A 410 -18.60 7.18 6.77
CA ILE A 410 -18.18 6.16 7.75
C ILE A 410 -19.17 6.10 8.92
N GLU A 411 -19.58 7.25 9.50
CA GLU A 411 -20.58 7.28 10.58
C GLU A 411 -21.89 6.60 10.20
N ALA A 412 -22.35 6.81 8.97
CA ALA A 412 -23.56 6.20 8.46
C ALA A 412 -23.46 4.68 8.42
N THR A 413 -22.28 4.11 8.16
CA THR A 413 -22.10 2.64 8.17
C THR A 413 -22.27 2.00 9.55
N TYR A 414 -22.09 2.77 10.61
CA TYR A 414 -22.30 2.34 12.00
C TYR A 414 -23.62 2.83 12.60
N GLY A 415 -24.36 3.67 11.89
CA GLY A 415 -25.63 4.23 12.36
C GLY A 415 -25.47 5.32 13.44
N VAL A 416 -24.31 5.98 13.52
CA VAL A 416 -23.97 6.96 14.59
C VAL A 416 -23.79 8.39 14.07
N VAL A 417 -24.44 8.72 12.95
CA VAL A 417 -24.31 10.04 12.30
C VAL A 417 -24.65 11.16 13.27
N ASN A 418 -23.70 12.08 13.50
CA ASN A 418 -23.84 13.20 14.45
C ASN A 418 -24.17 12.81 15.90
N ASP A 419 -23.90 11.58 16.32
CA ASP A 419 -23.99 11.14 17.71
C ASP A 419 -22.59 11.04 18.33
N GLU A 420 -22.20 12.02 19.16
CA GLU A 420 -20.89 12.06 19.80
C GLU A 420 -20.65 10.85 20.71
N ASN A 421 -21.67 10.34 21.40
CA ASN A 421 -21.53 9.18 22.27
C ASN A 421 -21.32 7.91 21.43
N GLY A 422 -22.10 7.73 20.37
CA GLY A 422 -21.91 6.66 19.41
C GLY A 422 -20.54 6.70 18.72
N GLN A 423 -20.03 7.90 18.40
CA GLN A 423 -18.69 8.09 17.83
C GLN A 423 -17.56 7.71 18.82
N LYS A 424 -17.70 8.02 20.11
CA LYS A 424 -16.74 7.61 21.15
C LYS A 424 -16.72 6.10 21.37
N ALA A 425 -17.83 5.43 21.06
CA ALA A 425 -17.97 3.99 21.16
C ALA A 425 -17.34 3.22 19.98
N ILE A 426 -16.91 3.93 18.92
CA ILE A 426 -16.14 3.35 17.82
C ILE A 426 -14.65 3.56 18.12
N SER A 427 -13.93 2.47 18.36
CA SER A 427 -12.48 2.51 18.52
C SER A 427 -11.79 2.60 17.16
N ILE A 428 -10.68 3.34 17.13
CA ILE A 428 -9.81 3.53 15.97
C ILE A 428 -8.44 2.92 16.29
N ALA A 429 -7.97 2.07 15.38
CA ALA A 429 -6.62 1.53 15.39
C ALA A 429 -5.87 1.97 14.13
N ASP A 430 -4.55 2.13 14.30
CA ASP A 430 -3.58 2.41 13.24
C ASP A 430 -3.96 3.58 12.30
N PRO A 431 -4.40 4.75 12.81
CA PRO A 431 -4.72 5.89 11.97
C PRO A 431 -3.45 6.45 11.32
N ALA A 432 -3.48 6.62 10.01
CA ALA A 432 -2.41 7.23 9.24
C ALA A 432 -3.00 8.18 8.20
N SER A 433 -2.35 9.32 7.98
CA SER A 433 -2.72 10.27 6.93
C SER A 433 -1.47 10.93 6.37
N THR A 434 -1.45 11.14 5.06
CA THR A 434 -0.39 11.87 4.37
C THR A 434 -0.97 12.89 3.40
N PHE A 435 -0.34 14.05 3.29
CA PHE A 435 -0.52 14.98 2.17
C PHE A 435 0.84 15.29 1.59
N THR A 436 0.97 15.20 0.28
CA THR A 436 2.20 15.52 -0.46
C THR A 436 1.87 16.57 -1.50
N ALA A 437 2.52 17.72 -1.40
CA ALA A 437 2.41 18.80 -2.38
C ALA A 437 3.74 18.93 -3.14
N THR A 438 3.65 19.09 -4.45
CA THR A 438 4.79 19.24 -5.35
C THR A 438 4.67 20.51 -6.17
N PHE A 439 5.78 21.20 -6.36
CA PHE A 439 5.91 22.39 -7.19
C PHE A 439 7.17 22.28 -8.03
N THR A 440 7.05 22.47 -9.34
CA THR A 440 8.18 22.44 -10.28
C THR A 440 8.24 23.75 -11.04
N VAL A 441 9.30 24.51 -10.82
CA VAL A 441 9.53 25.78 -11.51
C VAL A 441 10.30 25.57 -12.83
N PRO A 442 10.02 26.34 -13.89
CA PRO A 442 10.65 26.16 -15.20
C PRO A 442 12.08 26.73 -15.26
N GLU A 443 12.74 26.60 -16.42
CA GLU A 443 13.91 27.42 -16.75
C GLU A 443 13.54 28.91 -16.73
N GLY A 444 14.45 29.79 -16.28
CA GLY A 444 14.14 31.21 -16.06
C GLY A 444 13.59 31.54 -14.67
N MET A 445 13.37 30.54 -13.81
CA MET A 445 13.10 30.73 -12.39
C MET A 445 14.10 30.00 -11.50
N THR A 446 14.37 30.60 -10.34
CA THR A 446 15.26 30.05 -9.32
C THR A 446 14.55 29.94 -7.97
N LEU A 447 14.60 28.74 -7.37
CA LEU A 447 14.09 28.50 -6.02
C LEU A 447 14.94 29.25 -4.97
N PRO A 448 14.38 29.60 -3.79
CA PRO A 448 15.15 30.21 -2.71
C PRO A 448 16.34 29.34 -2.28
N ALA A 449 17.49 29.97 -2.03
CA ALA A 449 18.71 29.26 -1.62
C ALA A 449 18.57 28.52 -0.29
N VAL A 450 17.70 29.01 0.60
CA VAL A 450 17.33 28.35 1.85
C VAL A 450 15.83 28.07 1.79
N LEU A 451 15.48 26.83 1.50
CA LEU A 451 14.12 26.32 1.56
C LEU A 451 14.09 25.12 2.50
N THR A 452 13.51 25.33 3.67
CA THR A 452 13.34 24.32 4.73
C THR A 452 11.88 24.30 5.19
N LYS A 453 11.53 23.30 6.00
CA LYS A 453 10.21 23.19 6.64
C LYS A 453 9.78 24.44 7.43
N ASP A 454 10.72 25.23 7.97
CA ASP A 454 10.42 26.46 8.72
C ASP A 454 10.20 27.68 7.82
N THR A 455 10.51 27.56 6.52
CA THR A 455 10.42 28.66 5.54
C THR A 455 9.15 28.59 4.70
N VAL A 456 8.52 27.43 4.61
CA VAL A 456 7.20 27.30 3.99
C VAL A 456 6.13 27.78 4.96
N VAL A 457 5.03 28.30 4.42
CA VAL A 457 3.91 28.78 5.23
C VAL A 457 2.69 27.95 4.92
N ASP A 458 2.27 27.14 5.89
CA ASP A 458 1.02 26.39 5.85
C ASP A 458 -0.08 27.17 6.59
N THR A 459 -1.25 27.30 5.96
CA THR A 459 -2.45 27.88 6.59
C THR A 459 -3.65 26.97 6.36
N GLY A 460 -4.53 26.91 7.36
CA GLY A 460 -5.66 25.97 7.37
C GLY A 460 -5.30 24.53 7.72
N PHE A 461 -4.01 24.24 7.90
CA PHE A 461 -3.56 23.04 8.60
C PHE A 461 -3.74 23.26 10.10
N ALA A 462 -4.50 22.38 10.76
CA ALA A 462 -4.64 22.38 12.21
C ALA A 462 -3.37 21.81 12.86
N ASP A 463 -3.19 21.99 14.18
CA ASP A 463 -2.07 21.39 14.94
C ASP A 463 -2.10 19.83 14.95
N THR A 464 -3.09 19.23 14.29
CA THR A 464 -3.18 17.78 14.06
C THR A 464 -2.32 17.29 12.90
N PHE A 465 -1.77 18.19 12.08
CA PHE A 465 -0.84 17.85 11.01
C PHE A 465 0.48 18.60 11.20
N GLU A 466 1.57 18.01 10.73
CA GLU A 466 2.88 18.64 10.71
C GLU A 466 3.59 18.37 9.39
N VAL A 467 4.42 19.32 8.96
CA VAL A 467 5.36 19.12 7.85
C VAL A 467 6.41 18.10 8.30
N SER A 468 6.28 16.87 7.82
CA SER A 468 7.16 15.76 8.17
C SER A 468 8.46 15.78 7.37
N ASP A 469 8.40 16.22 6.10
CA ASP A 469 9.56 16.30 5.22
C ASP A 469 9.41 17.43 4.19
N LEU A 470 10.54 18.01 3.80
CA LEU A 470 10.66 18.93 2.66
C LEU A 470 11.91 18.57 1.86
N LYS A 471 11.72 18.28 0.58
CA LYS A 471 12.77 17.86 -0.33
C LYS A 471 12.83 18.76 -1.55
N VAL A 472 14.04 19.15 -1.94
CA VAL A 472 14.30 19.90 -3.17
C VAL A 472 15.17 19.05 -4.09
N GLU A 473 14.66 18.68 -5.25
CA GLU A 473 15.37 17.91 -6.27
C GLU A 473 15.36 18.69 -7.60
N GLY A 474 16.51 19.25 -7.96
CA GLY A 474 16.61 20.15 -9.11
C GLY A 474 15.74 21.40 -8.91
N LYS A 475 14.71 21.54 -9.75
CA LYS A 475 13.73 22.65 -9.69
C LYS A 475 12.39 22.25 -9.07
N THR A 476 12.30 21.04 -8.51
CA THR A 476 11.09 20.52 -7.89
C THR A 476 11.20 20.55 -6.37
N VAL A 477 10.19 21.13 -5.73
CA VAL A 477 9.99 21.11 -4.28
C VAL A 477 8.88 20.10 -3.97
N THR A 478 9.13 19.20 -3.02
CA THR A 478 8.14 18.27 -2.48
C THR A 478 8.01 18.51 -0.99
N VAL A 479 6.79 18.75 -0.52
CA VAL A 479 6.47 18.95 0.91
C VAL A 479 5.50 17.87 1.33
N THR A 480 5.86 17.14 2.38
CA THR A 480 5.05 16.05 2.94
C THR A 480 4.54 16.44 4.32
N PHE A 481 3.25 16.22 4.55
CA PHE A 481 2.58 16.38 5.83
C PHE A 481 2.11 15.02 6.33
N ASN A 482 2.25 14.79 7.63
CA ASN A 482 1.73 13.61 8.30
C ASN A 482 0.78 13.99 9.44
N LEU A 483 -0.08 13.04 9.80
CA LEU A 483 -0.91 13.15 11.01
C LEU A 483 -0.02 13.14 12.26
N LYS A 484 -0.05 14.23 13.02
CA LYS A 484 0.64 14.38 14.29
C LYS A 484 -0.04 13.52 15.36
N ASN A 485 0.75 12.92 16.24
CA ASN A 485 0.25 12.15 17.39
C ASN A 485 -0.82 11.09 17.03
N ALA A 486 -0.66 10.39 15.90
CA ALA A 486 -1.59 9.35 15.45
C ALA A 486 -1.93 8.32 16.54
N SER A 487 -0.97 7.96 17.38
CA SER A 487 -1.17 7.05 18.51
C SER A 487 -2.16 7.56 19.57
N GLY A 488 -2.41 8.86 19.64
CA GLY A 488 -3.39 9.50 20.54
C GLY A 488 -4.83 9.46 20.02
N ILE A 489 -5.04 9.16 18.73
CA ILE A 489 -6.37 9.02 18.14
C ILE A 489 -6.85 7.59 18.41
N LYS A 490 -7.75 7.43 19.39
CA LYS A 490 -8.23 6.12 19.86
C LYS A 490 -9.69 5.86 19.53
N THR A 491 -10.46 6.91 19.29
CA THR A 491 -11.87 6.82 18.97
C THR A 491 -12.18 7.56 17.67
N TYR A 492 -13.32 7.25 17.08
CA TYR A 492 -13.78 7.94 15.89
C TYR A 492 -14.06 9.43 16.19
N ALA A 493 -14.49 9.76 17.42
CA ALA A 493 -14.65 11.14 17.85
C ALA A 493 -13.31 11.92 17.81
N ASP A 494 -12.21 11.30 18.26
CA ASP A 494 -10.87 11.90 18.20
C ASP A 494 -10.44 12.16 16.73
N LEU A 495 -10.69 11.16 15.87
CA LEU A 495 -10.35 11.24 14.45
C LEU A 495 -11.16 12.32 13.74
N LYS A 496 -12.47 12.37 13.99
CA LYS A 496 -13.37 13.40 13.45
C LYS A 496 -12.94 14.78 13.90
N ALA A 497 -12.64 14.97 15.19
CA ALA A 497 -12.15 16.24 15.71
C ALA A 497 -10.85 16.68 15.01
N ALA A 498 -9.93 15.74 14.76
CA ALA A 498 -8.67 16.03 14.07
C ALA A 498 -8.85 16.45 12.60
N VAL A 499 -9.78 15.82 11.87
CA VAL A 499 -10.10 16.16 10.47
C VAL A 499 -10.91 17.46 10.38
N TYR A 500 -11.87 17.67 11.29
CA TYR A 500 -12.75 18.86 11.26
C TYR A 500 -12.06 20.12 11.80
N ALA A 501 -10.94 19.98 12.48
CA ALA A 501 -10.08 21.11 12.84
C ALA A 501 -9.42 21.75 11.60
N LEU A 502 -9.31 21.01 10.48
CA LEU A 502 -8.81 21.55 9.22
C LEU A 502 -9.79 22.57 8.63
N ASP A 503 -9.25 23.64 8.06
CA ASP A 503 -10.06 24.58 7.27
C ASP A 503 -10.62 23.88 6.03
N ASP A 504 -11.69 24.45 5.46
CA ASP A 504 -12.30 23.94 4.23
C ASP A 504 -11.32 23.99 3.04
N THR A 505 -10.38 24.93 3.05
CA THR A 505 -9.29 25.02 2.09
C THR A 505 -7.96 25.12 2.82
N MET A 506 -7.11 24.11 2.67
CA MET A 506 -5.73 24.15 3.15
C MET A 506 -4.83 24.80 2.12
N LYS A 507 -3.81 25.52 2.59
CA LYS A 507 -2.88 26.27 1.74
C LYS A 507 -1.44 26.02 2.15
N LEU A 508 -0.57 25.80 1.17
CA LEU A 508 0.87 25.72 1.36
C LEU A 508 1.56 26.74 0.46
N THR A 509 2.34 27.63 1.05
CA THR A 509 3.08 28.68 0.34
C THR A 509 4.58 28.43 0.35
N VAL A 510 5.19 28.43 -0.83
CA VAL A 510 6.64 28.50 -1.05
C VAL A 510 7.02 29.95 -1.38
N PRO A 511 7.65 30.69 -0.45
CA PRO A 511 7.94 32.09 -0.67
C PRO A 511 9.24 32.32 -1.46
N GLY A 512 9.34 33.46 -2.14
CA GLY A 512 10.62 34.04 -2.58
C GLY A 512 11.26 33.40 -3.81
N ILE A 513 10.49 32.74 -4.69
CA ILE A 513 10.98 32.17 -5.95
C ILE A 513 11.36 33.32 -6.88
N ALA A 514 12.61 33.39 -7.34
CA ALA A 514 13.10 34.50 -8.15
C ALA A 514 12.88 34.27 -9.64
N ILE A 515 12.57 35.35 -10.37
CA ILE A 515 12.66 35.41 -11.83
C ILE A 515 14.10 35.75 -12.21
N ASP A 516 14.73 34.92 -13.05
CA ASP A 516 16.14 35.07 -13.37
C ASP A 516 16.40 36.36 -14.17
N GLU A 517 17.54 37.02 -13.90
CA GLU A 517 17.94 38.28 -14.57
C GLU A 517 18.08 38.13 -16.10
N GLY A 518 18.34 36.92 -16.58
CA GLY A 518 18.54 36.61 -18.00
C GLY A 518 17.25 36.34 -18.79
N VAL A 519 16.07 36.33 -18.14
CA VAL A 519 14.80 36.07 -18.83
C VAL A 519 14.50 37.19 -19.81
N ALA A 520 14.22 36.86 -21.07
CA ALA A 520 13.87 37.87 -22.08
C ALA A 520 12.49 38.48 -21.81
N ASP A 521 12.27 39.72 -22.25
CA ASP A 521 10.94 40.34 -22.21
C ASP A 521 9.95 39.56 -23.10
N GLY A 522 8.69 39.42 -22.69
CA GLY A 522 7.65 38.64 -23.38
C GLY A 522 7.73 37.12 -23.17
N THR A 523 8.56 36.65 -22.23
CA THR A 523 8.68 35.21 -21.91
C THR A 523 7.58 34.80 -20.95
N GLU A 524 6.88 33.72 -21.27
CA GLU A 524 5.95 33.04 -20.35
C GLU A 524 6.69 31.91 -19.62
N LEU A 525 6.50 31.83 -18.31
CA LEU A 525 7.12 30.86 -17.41
C LEU A 525 6.02 30.12 -16.65
N THR A 526 5.78 28.86 -17.01
CA THR A 526 4.74 28.03 -16.42
C THR A 526 5.30 27.14 -15.32
N VAL A 527 4.75 27.31 -14.12
CA VAL A 527 5.00 26.44 -12.96
C VAL A 527 3.96 25.34 -12.97
N THR A 528 4.38 24.11 -12.72
CA THR A 528 3.47 22.96 -12.55
C THR A 528 3.52 22.46 -11.11
N GLY A 529 2.45 21.82 -10.68
CA GLY A 529 2.38 21.21 -9.37
C GLY A 529 1.43 20.03 -9.34
N GLY A 530 1.38 19.42 -8.17
CA GLY A 530 0.52 18.30 -7.89
C GLY A 530 0.33 18.16 -6.40
N VAL A 531 -0.85 17.72 -5.98
CA VAL A 531 -1.10 17.37 -4.59
C VAL A 531 -1.73 15.98 -4.56
N SER A 532 -1.27 15.15 -3.65
CA SER A 532 -1.81 13.80 -3.45
C SER A 532 -1.70 13.41 -1.99
N GLY A 533 -2.35 12.32 -1.60
CA GLY A 533 -2.24 11.83 -0.24
C GLY A 533 -3.05 10.58 0.01
N THR A 534 -2.99 10.12 1.24
CA THR A 534 -3.67 8.91 1.69
C THR A 534 -4.21 9.08 3.10
N PHE A 535 -5.24 8.32 3.44
CA PHE A 535 -5.74 8.16 4.79
C PHE A 535 -6.11 6.70 5.01
N SER A 536 -5.80 6.16 6.18
CA SER A 536 -6.30 4.85 6.57
C SER A 536 -6.49 4.74 8.06
N ALA A 537 -7.51 4.01 8.49
CA ALA A 537 -7.60 3.50 9.85
C ALA A 537 -8.58 2.33 9.93
N VAL A 538 -8.52 1.60 11.03
CA VAL A 538 -9.42 0.49 11.34
C VAL A 538 -10.42 0.94 12.41
N ALA A 539 -11.70 1.01 12.07
CA ALA A 539 -12.80 1.30 12.98
C ALA A 539 -13.44 0.02 13.52
N THR A 540 -13.67 -0.05 14.83
CA THR A 540 -14.42 -1.14 15.47
C THR A 540 -15.54 -0.57 16.34
N GLY A 541 -16.79 -0.90 16.01
CA GLY A 541 -17.96 -0.49 16.80
C GLY A 541 -18.32 -1.46 17.92
N GLU A 542 -19.24 -1.08 18.81
CA GLU A 542 -19.64 -1.87 20.00
C GLU A 542 -20.16 -3.27 19.67
N SER A 543 -20.79 -3.46 18.52
CA SER A 543 -21.28 -4.77 18.06
C SER A 543 -20.16 -5.72 17.60
N GLY A 544 -18.90 -5.31 17.71
CA GLY A 544 -17.74 -6.00 17.15
C GLY A 544 -17.57 -5.78 15.65
N LYS A 545 -18.43 -4.98 15.00
CA LYS A 545 -18.32 -4.65 13.57
C LYS A 545 -17.03 -3.88 13.32
N VAL A 546 -16.17 -4.44 12.48
CA VAL A 546 -14.89 -3.88 12.06
C VAL A 546 -15.00 -3.38 10.62
N ARG A 547 -14.44 -2.21 10.34
CA ARG A 547 -14.26 -1.68 8.99
C ARG A 547 -12.87 -1.09 8.90
N ASP A 548 -12.16 -1.44 7.83
CA ASP A 548 -11.01 -0.68 7.39
C ASP A 548 -11.53 0.34 6.39
N PHE A 549 -11.16 1.60 6.59
CA PHE A 549 -11.33 2.60 5.55
C PHE A 549 -9.95 3.04 5.09
N SER A 550 -9.80 3.11 3.78
CA SER A 550 -8.63 3.65 3.14
C SER A 550 -9.08 4.58 2.03
N PHE A 551 -8.49 5.78 2.00
CA PHE A 551 -8.71 6.77 0.98
C PHE A 551 -7.36 7.11 0.36
N LYS A 552 -7.37 7.31 -0.96
CA LYS A 552 -6.28 7.92 -1.69
C LYS A 552 -6.85 9.11 -2.42
N TRP A 553 -6.16 10.23 -2.41
CA TRP A 553 -6.64 11.41 -3.11
C TRP A 553 -5.57 12.06 -3.98
N THR A 554 -6.06 12.72 -5.01
CA THR A 554 -5.27 13.53 -5.94
C THR A 554 -5.98 14.84 -6.19
N GLY A 555 -5.22 15.94 -6.17
CA GLY A 555 -5.72 17.26 -6.51
C GLY A 555 -6.03 17.38 -7.99
N THR A 556 -7.13 18.05 -8.31
CA THR A 556 -7.52 18.40 -9.68
C THR A 556 -7.73 19.91 -9.76
N GLN A 557 -7.12 20.56 -10.76
CA GLN A 557 -7.28 22.00 -10.92
C GLN A 557 -8.74 22.37 -11.19
N THR A 558 -9.28 23.32 -10.45
CA THR A 558 -10.67 23.76 -10.66
C THR A 558 -10.81 24.52 -11.98
N ASP A 559 -12.01 24.54 -12.56
CA ASP A 559 -12.26 25.31 -13.78
C ASP A 559 -12.08 26.83 -13.54
N GLU A 560 -12.48 27.32 -12.37
CA GLU A 560 -12.37 28.72 -11.97
C GLU A 560 -10.92 29.17 -11.72
N GLY A 561 -10.11 28.26 -11.16
CA GLY A 561 -8.69 28.47 -10.87
C GLY A 561 -7.74 27.97 -11.95
N ARG A 562 -8.26 27.43 -13.07
CA ARG A 562 -7.45 26.93 -14.18
C ARG A 562 -6.71 28.07 -14.86
N ASP A 563 -5.38 27.95 -14.93
CA ASP A 563 -4.50 28.89 -15.63
C ASP A 563 -4.93 29.14 -17.08
N ALA A 564 -4.86 30.39 -17.53
CA ALA A 564 -5.31 30.81 -18.86
C ALA A 564 -4.47 30.21 -20.02
N ARG A 565 -3.35 29.54 -19.73
CA ARG A 565 -2.52 28.82 -20.70
C ARG A 565 -2.64 27.29 -20.58
N ALA A 566 -3.44 26.79 -19.64
CA ALA A 566 -3.60 25.35 -19.47
C ALA A 566 -4.34 24.72 -20.65
N THR A 567 -3.77 23.65 -21.20
CA THR A 567 -4.38 22.83 -22.26
C THR A 567 -4.72 21.41 -21.80
N GLY A 568 -4.45 21.07 -20.55
CA GLY A 568 -4.69 19.77 -19.93
C GLY A 568 -5.00 19.88 -18.44
N ASP A 569 -4.99 18.75 -17.74
CA ASP A 569 -5.50 18.63 -16.36
C ASP A 569 -4.43 18.79 -15.26
N VAL A 570 -3.19 19.11 -15.64
CA VAL A 570 -2.09 19.35 -14.69
C VAL A 570 -2.38 20.66 -13.95
N ILE A 571 -2.18 20.66 -12.63
CA ILE A 571 -2.24 21.90 -11.84
C ILE A 571 -1.07 22.79 -12.27
N GLN A 572 -1.38 23.89 -12.93
CA GLN A 572 -0.36 24.83 -13.41
C GLN A 572 -0.76 26.29 -13.18
N LEU A 573 0.25 27.16 -13.25
CA LEU A 573 0.11 28.60 -13.19
C LEU A 573 1.21 29.24 -14.05
N THR A 574 0.87 30.28 -14.82
CA THR A 574 1.81 30.95 -15.71
C THR A 574 2.08 32.38 -15.27
N VAL A 575 3.36 32.74 -15.12
CA VAL A 575 3.79 34.14 -14.99
C VAL A 575 4.44 34.59 -16.30
N ALA A 576 4.48 35.88 -16.57
CA ALA A 576 5.07 36.39 -17.80
C ALA A 576 5.83 37.71 -17.59
N THR A 577 6.98 37.84 -18.25
CA THR A 577 7.61 39.16 -18.44
C THR A 577 6.82 39.93 -19.49
N PRO A 578 6.67 41.27 -19.36
CA PRO A 578 5.83 42.04 -20.27
C PRO A 578 6.40 42.01 -21.69
N THR A 579 5.55 41.68 -22.66
CA THR A 579 5.90 41.82 -24.09
C THR A 579 6.18 43.28 -24.40
N PRO A 580 7.36 43.64 -24.93
CA PRO A 580 7.64 45.02 -25.32
C PRO A 580 6.70 45.46 -26.43
N LEU A 581 6.06 46.60 -26.23
CA LEU A 581 5.39 47.32 -27.31
C LEU A 581 6.41 48.23 -27.98
N ASP A 582 6.70 47.94 -29.25
CA ASP A 582 7.59 48.76 -30.07
C ASP A 582 6.81 49.94 -30.67
N LEU A 583 7.31 51.14 -30.44
CA LEU A 583 6.82 52.39 -31.02
C LEU A 583 7.82 52.91 -32.03
N ASP A 584 7.31 53.42 -33.14
CA ASP A 584 8.09 54.14 -34.12
C ASP A 584 7.86 55.64 -33.95
N LEU A 585 8.90 56.38 -33.60
CA LEU A 585 8.81 57.81 -33.30
C LEU A 585 9.35 58.63 -34.48
N PRO A 586 8.55 59.51 -35.09
CA PRO A 586 9.04 60.45 -36.09
C PRO A 586 10.22 61.25 -35.55
N SER A 587 11.33 61.27 -36.28
CA SER A 587 12.60 61.86 -35.86
C SER A 587 13.30 62.50 -37.05
N ASP A 588 14.13 63.51 -36.82
CA ASP A 588 14.89 64.16 -37.90
C ASP A 588 16.19 64.80 -37.40
N ILE A 589 17.09 65.15 -38.33
CA ILE A 589 18.28 65.98 -38.07
C ILE A 589 18.15 67.28 -38.85
N LEU A 590 18.29 68.40 -38.16
CA LEU A 590 18.21 69.73 -38.74
C LEU A 590 19.59 70.39 -38.74
N GLY A 591 20.02 70.91 -39.89
CA GLY A 591 21.22 71.74 -40.04
C GLY A 591 20.85 73.22 -39.97
N ASP A 592 21.35 73.94 -38.96
CA ASP A 592 20.99 75.34 -38.65
C ASP A 592 19.48 75.60 -38.58
N GLY A 593 18.70 74.58 -38.16
CA GLY A 593 17.24 74.66 -38.02
C GLY A 593 16.44 74.26 -39.26
N GLU A 594 17.08 73.82 -40.35
CA GLU A 594 16.41 73.32 -41.55
C GLU A 594 16.46 71.79 -41.65
N THR A 595 15.36 71.13 -42.03
CA THR A 595 15.26 69.66 -42.17
C THR A 595 15.85 69.12 -43.48
N GLU A 596 16.34 70.00 -44.36
CA GLU A 596 16.86 69.67 -45.69
C GLU A 596 15.88 68.92 -46.63
N HIS A 597 14.60 68.76 -46.26
CA HIS A 597 13.59 68.05 -47.05
C HIS A 597 13.39 68.62 -48.47
N ALA A 598 13.67 69.91 -48.66
CA ALA A 598 13.56 70.62 -49.95
C ALA A 598 14.90 70.76 -50.68
N SER A 599 16.00 70.99 -49.94
CA SER A 599 17.34 71.18 -50.48
C SER A 599 18.41 71.00 -49.40
N VAL A 600 19.57 70.48 -49.79
CA VAL A 600 20.75 70.31 -48.92
C VAL A 600 21.23 71.66 -48.37
N HIS A 601 21.61 71.70 -47.09
CA HIS A 601 22.19 72.89 -46.46
C HIS A 601 23.58 73.19 -47.07
N GLN A 602 23.77 74.43 -47.55
CA GLN A 602 25.04 74.83 -48.16
C GLN A 602 25.98 75.43 -47.13
N THR A 603 27.20 74.89 -47.05
CA THR A 603 28.24 75.32 -46.12
C THR A 603 29.60 75.40 -46.81
N LEU A 604 30.53 76.22 -46.31
CA LEU A 604 31.89 76.31 -46.83
C LEU A 604 32.88 75.53 -45.94
N ARG A 605 34.02 75.16 -46.52
CA ARG A 605 35.13 74.59 -45.76
C ARG A 605 35.58 75.55 -44.66
N GLY A 606 35.67 75.06 -43.43
CA GLY A 606 36.05 75.83 -42.25
C GLY A 606 34.87 76.44 -41.50
N ASP A 607 33.67 76.45 -42.08
CA ASP A 607 32.46 76.91 -41.41
C ASP A 607 32.01 75.89 -40.37
N THR A 608 31.13 76.34 -39.48
CA THR A 608 30.47 75.50 -38.49
C THR A 608 28.97 75.50 -38.73
N VAL A 609 28.35 74.34 -38.54
CA VAL A 609 26.91 74.12 -38.64
C VAL A 609 26.42 73.63 -37.27
N ASP A 610 25.30 74.17 -36.80
CA ASP A 610 24.63 73.66 -35.62
C ASP A 610 23.72 72.50 -36.04
N LEU A 611 23.98 71.31 -35.52
CA LEU A 611 23.18 70.13 -35.83
C LEU A 611 22.18 69.86 -34.70
N THR A 612 20.90 69.78 -35.04
CA THR A 612 19.82 69.55 -34.07
C THR A 612 19.12 68.23 -34.37
N GLY A 613 19.23 67.25 -33.46
CA GLY A 613 18.38 66.06 -33.50
C GLY A 613 17.01 66.37 -32.90
N ALA A 614 15.94 66.03 -33.60
CA ALA A 614 14.56 66.24 -33.17
C ALA A 614 13.79 64.90 -33.16
N VAL A 615 12.96 64.66 -32.14
CA VAL A 615 12.10 63.46 -32.03
C VAL A 615 10.72 63.79 -31.47
N ASP A 616 9.67 63.34 -32.16
CA ASP A 616 8.28 63.50 -31.77
C ASP A 616 7.85 62.38 -30.81
N ILE A 617 7.49 62.76 -29.58
CA ILE A 617 7.06 61.84 -28.53
C ILE A 617 5.53 61.69 -28.42
N THR A 618 4.77 62.09 -29.45
CA THR A 618 3.30 61.93 -29.48
C THR A 618 2.89 60.46 -29.29
N GLY A 619 3.59 59.52 -29.93
CA GLY A 619 3.33 58.09 -29.75
C GLY A 619 3.49 57.62 -28.28
N ILE A 620 4.44 58.19 -27.53
CA ILE A 620 4.58 57.90 -26.08
C ILE A 620 3.38 58.45 -25.30
N LYS A 621 2.92 59.67 -25.64
CA LYS A 621 1.75 60.31 -25.00
C LYS A 621 0.47 59.49 -25.24
N GLU A 622 0.25 58.99 -26.46
CA GLU A 622 -0.87 58.13 -26.80
C GLU A 622 -0.84 56.79 -26.05
N GLN A 623 0.35 56.19 -25.87
CA GLN A 623 0.47 54.98 -25.05
C GLN A 623 0.08 55.21 -23.59
N MET A 624 0.36 56.39 -23.04
CA MET A 624 -0.12 56.72 -21.70
C MET A 624 -1.66 56.76 -21.62
N GLU A 625 -2.37 57.08 -22.69
CA GLU A 625 -3.83 56.98 -22.70
C GLU A 625 -4.32 55.54 -22.87
N ALA A 626 -3.62 54.74 -23.69
CA ALA A 626 -3.95 53.33 -23.92
C ALA A 626 -3.87 52.49 -22.63
N ILE A 627 -2.85 52.72 -21.78
CA ILE A 627 -2.71 52.03 -20.49
C ILE A 627 -3.88 52.34 -19.55
N GLU A 628 -4.34 53.60 -19.47
CA GLU A 628 -5.52 53.96 -18.64
C GLU A 628 -6.77 53.20 -19.09
N GLY A 629 -6.90 52.96 -20.40
CA GLY A 629 -7.95 52.14 -20.98
C GLY A 629 -8.01 50.71 -20.41
N GLN A 630 -6.85 50.11 -20.09
CA GLN A 630 -6.77 48.73 -19.57
C GLN A 630 -7.34 48.57 -18.16
N PHE A 631 -7.51 49.66 -17.42
CA PHE A 631 -8.09 49.67 -16.07
C PHE A 631 -9.57 50.08 -16.05
N ASN A 632 -10.23 50.16 -17.20
CA ASN A 632 -11.57 50.72 -17.37
C ASN A 632 -11.65 52.22 -17.04
N LYS A 633 -10.57 52.97 -17.27
CA LYS A 633 -10.49 54.44 -17.08
C LYS A 633 -10.94 54.92 -15.69
N PRO A 634 -10.39 54.40 -14.58
CA PRO A 634 -10.66 54.92 -13.24
C PRO A 634 -9.95 56.26 -13.04
N ASP A 635 -10.14 56.91 -11.88
CA ASP A 635 -9.33 58.11 -11.53
C ASP A 635 -7.83 57.73 -11.57
N PRO A 636 -6.99 58.39 -12.40
CA PRO A 636 -5.57 58.07 -12.53
C PRO A 636 -4.77 58.16 -11.22
N LYS A 637 -5.27 58.86 -10.19
CA LYS A 637 -4.65 58.89 -8.86
C LYS A 637 -4.80 57.57 -8.09
N THR A 638 -5.77 56.74 -8.48
CA THR A 638 -6.05 55.44 -7.85
C THR A 638 -5.24 54.29 -8.44
N ILE A 639 -4.50 54.55 -9.51
CA ILE A 639 -3.58 53.59 -10.13
C ILE A 639 -2.19 53.88 -9.58
N ALA A 640 -1.70 53.02 -8.69
CA ALA A 640 -0.32 53.10 -8.22
C ALA A 640 0.65 52.71 -9.35
N VAL A 641 1.80 53.38 -9.42
CA VAL A 641 2.83 53.11 -10.43
C VAL A 641 4.17 52.84 -9.76
N ASP A 642 4.81 51.74 -10.14
CA ASP A 642 6.18 51.40 -9.77
C ASP A 642 7.08 51.39 -11.02
N LEU A 643 8.01 52.34 -11.09
CA LEU A 643 8.93 52.51 -12.20
C LEU A 643 10.05 51.47 -12.12
N LYS A 644 10.16 50.62 -13.15
CA LYS A 644 11.18 49.57 -13.22
C LYS A 644 12.39 49.97 -14.05
N GLY A 645 12.20 50.80 -15.06
CA GLY A 645 13.30 51.31 -15.86
C GLY A 645 12.86 52.34 -16.87
N PHE A 646 13.74 53.29 -17.14
CA PHE A 646 13.61 54.24 -18.24
C PHE A 646 14.99 54.49 -18.82
N GLY A 647 15.09 54.52 -20.14
CA GLY A 647 16.30 54.92 -20.82
C GLY A 647 15.96 55.51 -22.17
N PHE A 648 16.67 56.57 -22.54
CA PHE A 648 16.53 57.21 -23.84
C PHE A 648 17.93 57.58 -24.33
N THR A 649 18.29 57.17 -25.54
CA THR A 649 19.59 57.45 -26.14
C THR A 649 19.38 58.02 -27.54
N ALA A 650 20.10 59.09 -27.84
CA ALA A 650 20.20 59.64 -29.18
C ALA A 650 21.67 59.69 -29.59
N THR A 651 21.92 59.37 -30.85
CA THR A 651 23.25 59.38 -31.46
C THR A 651 23.24 60.17 -32.75
N MET A 652 24.36 60.80 -33.05
CA MET A 652 24.59 61.54 -34.29
C MET A 652 26.01 61.28 -34.75
N THR A 653 26.18 60.80 -35.97
CA THR A 653 27.47 60.46 -36.57
C THR A 653 27.73 61.35 -37.78
N VAL A 654 28.84 62.09 -37.72
CA VAL A 654 29.27 62.95 -38.82
C VAL A 654 30.19 62.19 -39.78
N PRO A 655 30.20 62.53 -41.09
CA PRO A 655 31.00 61.82 -42.10
C PRO A 655 32.49 62.21 -42.11
N GLU A 656 33.27 61.67 -43.04
CA GLU A 656 34.55 62.28 -43.43
C GLU A 656 34.34 63.69 -43.98
N GLY A 657 35.22 64.61 -43.57
CA GLY A 657 35.06 66.03 -43.87
C GLY A 657 34.41 66.85 -42.74
N MET A 658 33.90 66.24 -41.67
CA MET A 658 33.33 66.96 -40.51
C MET A 658 34.00 66.56 -39.19
N GLU A 659 34.05 67.51 -38.25
CA GLU A 659 34.57 67.36 -36.89
C GLU A 659 33.53 67.80 -35.85
N LEU A 660 33.25 66.94 -34.87
CA LEU A 660 32.39 67.26 -33.73
C LEU A 660 33.11 68.22 -32.75
N PRO A 661 32.37 69.10 -32.06
CA PRO A 661 32.96 70.01 -31.08
C PRO A 661 33.57 69.25 -29.89
N THR A 662 34.73 69.70 -29.40
CA THR A 662 35.38 69.13 -28.21
C THR A 662 34.76 69.63 -26.90
N ASP A 663 34.14 70.81 -26.93
CA ASP A 663 33.44 71.40 -25.78
C ASP A 663 31.94 71.08 -25.83
N LEU A 664 31.55 70.04 -25.12
CA LEU A 664 30.16 69.60 -25.03
C LEU A 664 29.33 70.41 -24.02
N SER A 665 29.91 71.38 -23.31
CA SER A 665 29.18 72.21 -22.34
C SER A 665 28.15 73.15 -23.01
N LYS A 666 28.28 73.33 -24.32
CA LYS A 666 27.38 74.17 -25.13
C LYS A 666 26.19 73.40 -25.73
N VAL A 667 26.14 72.08 -25.59
CA VAL A 667 24.99 71.29 -26.06
C VAL A 667 23.74 71.75 -25.31
N THR A 668 22.72 72.16 -26.06
CA THR A 668 21.43 72.58 -25.50
C THR A 668 20.38 71.52 -25.75
N ALA A 669 19.42 71.44 -24.83
CA ALA A 669 18.29 70.55 -24.93
C ALA A 669 17.00 71.34 -24.76
N ASP A 670 16.07 71.15 -25.67
CA ASP A 670 14.75 71.77 -25.66
C ASP A 670 13.65 70.71 -25.62
N GLY A 671 12.52 71.06 -25.00
CA GLY A 671 11.39 70.15 -24.80
C GLY A 671 11.58 69.11 -23.69
N LEU A 672 12.76 68.95 -23.07
CA LEU A 672 12.96 67.99 -21.95
C LEU A 672 12.08 68.32 -20.72
N ALA A 673 11.71 69.60 -20.59
CA ALA A 673 11.10 70.18 -19.39
C ALA A 673 11.88 69.82 -18.12
N ARG A 674 11.24 69.89 -16.95
CA ARG A 674 11.81 69.32 -15.73
C ARG A 674 11.68 67.79 -15.69
N THR A 675 11.24 67.14 -16.75
CA THR A 675 10.90 65.70 -16.77
C THR A 675 12.15 64.83 -16.93
N PHE A 676 12.99 65.16 -17.92
CA PHE A 676 14.21 64.43 -18.20
C PHE A 676 15.45 65.20 -17.75
N LYS A 677 16.51 64.47 -17.42
CA LYS A 677 17.86 65.01 -17.22
C LYS A 677 18.80 64.35 -18.23
N VAL A 678 19.78 65.10 -18.71
CA VAL A 678 20.91 64.53 -19.45
C VAL A 678 21.78 63.77 -18.45
N SER A 679 21.91 62.45 -18.62
CA SER A 679 22.74 61.63 -17.74
C SER A 679 24.18 61.55 -18.23
N SER A 680 24.39 61.53 -19.56
CA SER A 680 25.72 61.58 -20.15
C SER A 680 25.71 62.17 -21.56
N THR A 681 26.81 62.83 -21.92
CA THR A 681 27.17 63.20 -23.29
C THR A 681 28.58 62.71 -23.57
N LYS A 682 28.81 62.11 -24.73
CA LYS A 682 30.11 61.58 -25.13
C LYS A 682 30.30 61.74 -26.63
N VAL A 683 31.53 62.05 -27.03
CA VAL A 683 31.99 61.86 -28.41
C VAL A 683 32.94 60.67 -28.43
N ASP A 684 32.68 59.71 -29.32
CA ASP A 684 33.56 58.57 -29.59
C ASP A 684 33.85 58.54 -31.09
N GLY A 685 35.08 58.87 -31.48
CA GLY A 685 35.43 59.11 -32.88
C GLY A 685 34.58 60.22 -33.50
N LYS A 686 33.70 59.85 -34.43
CA LYS A 686 32.79 60.77 -35.15
C LYS A 686 31.34 60.71 -34.69
N THR A 687 31.07 59.96 -33.62
CA THR A 687 29.72 59.78 -33.11
C THR A 687 29.56 60.52 -31.80
N PHE A 688 28.63 61.47 -31.78
CA PHE A 688 28.10 62.08 -30.58
C PHE A 688 26.98 61.18 -30.04
N THR A 689 26.98 60.92 -28.73
CA THR A 689 25.95 60.17 -28.02
C THR A 689 25.48 60.98 -26.83
N VAL A 690 24.17 61.08 -26.66
CA VAL A 690 23.52 61.64 -25.48
C VAL A 690 22.54 60.62 -24.90
N THR A 691 22.59 60.46 -23.58
CA THR A 691 21.66 59.60 -22.84
C THR A 691 20.87 60.45 -21.86
N PHE A 692 19.57 60.15 -21.76
CA PHE A 692 18.64 60.79 -20.85
C PHE A 692 18.08 59.79 -19.86
N GLU A 693 17.83 60.29 -18.66
CA GLU A 693 17.12 59.61 -17.59
C GLU A 693 15.96 60.48 -17.12
N LEU A 694 15.04 59.89 -16.36
CA LEU A 694 14.08 60.68 -15.59
C LEU A 694 14.82 61.53 -14.56
N ALA A 695 14.35 62.75 -14.34
CA ALA A 695 14.92 63.63 -13.32
C ALA A 695 14.86 62.97 -11.93
N ASP A 696 15.91 63.10 -11.12
CA ASP A 696 16.06 62.36 -9.85
C ASP A 696 14.91 62.55 -8.88
N ARG A 697 14.28 63.73 -8.88
CA ARG A 697 13.13 64.05 -8.03
C ARG A 697 11.86 63.27 -8.39
N LEU A 698 11.77 62.76 -9.63
CA LEU A 698 10.65 61.94 -10.12
C LEU A 698 10.87 60.45 -9.82
N THR A 699 12.12 60.02 -9.63
CA THR A 699 12.47 58.64 -9.26
C THR A 699 12.68 58.48 -7.75
N SER A 700 13.02 59.56 -7.03
CA SER A 700 13.30 59.57 -5.59
C SER A 700 12.88 60.91 -4.95
N GLY A 701 12.53 60.92 -3.66
CA GLY A 701 12.14 62.15 -2.93
C GLY A 701 10.64 62.50 -2.99
N SER A 702 10.30 63.75 -2.68
CA SER A 702 8.91 64.21 -2.48
C SER A 702 8.06 64.36 -3.75
N GLU A 703 8.70 64.48 -4.91
CA GLU A 703 8.05 64.53 -6.23
C GLU A 703 8.03 63.16 -6.92
N ARG A 704 8.42 62.08 -6.23
CA ARG A 704 8.50 60.74 -6.81
C ARG A 704 7.16 60.34 -7.42
N ILE A 705 7.24 59.81 -8.64
CA ILE A 705 6.10 59.19 -9.32
C ILE A 705 5.71 57.93 -8.53
N THR A 706 4.53 57.96 -7.93
CA THR A 706 3.93 56.84 -7.19
C THR A 706 2.58 56.43 -7.75
N ASN A 707 1.99 57.25 -8.63
CA ASN A 707 0.72 56.99 -9.28
C ASN A 707 0.70 57.45 -10.74
N TYR A 708 -0.31 56.99 -11.46
CA TYR A 708 -0.45 57.19 -12.89
C TYR A 708 -0.68 58.65 -13.26
N PHE A 709 -1.40 59.40 -12.43
CA PHE A 709 -1.62 60.84 -12.62
C PHE A 709 -0.30 61.63 -12.65
N GLN A 710 0.65 61.31 -11.77
CA GLN A 710 1.98 61.95 -11.75
C GLN A 710 2.81 61.58 -12.97
N LEU A 711 2.79 60.30 -13.37
CA LEU A 711 3.47 59.83 -14.57
C LEU A 711 2.95 60.56 -15.82
N LYS A 712 1.62 60.61 -15.99
CA LYS A 712 0.99 61.27 -17.13
C LYS A 712 1.32 62.77 -17.19
N GLN A 713 1.34 63.45 -16.05
CA GLN A 713 1.78 64.85 -15.99
C GLN A 713 3.24 65.04 -16.40
N ALA A 714 4.13 64.15 -15.95
CA ALA A 714 5.55 64.22 -16.30
C ALA A 714 5.75 64.04 -17.82
N VAL A 715 5.07 63.06 -18.43
CA VAL A 715 5.12 62.81 -19.88
C VAL A 715 4.47 63.95 -20.67
N ALA A 716 3.33 64.47 -20.21
CA ALA A 716 2.63 65.58 -20.88
C ALA A 716 3.42 66.90 -20.84
N ALA A 717 4.19 67.14 -19.78
CA ALA A 717 5.08 68.29 -19.67
C ALA A 717 6.29 68.20 -20.62
N ALA A 718 6.67 67.00 -21.06
CA ALA A 718 7.73 66.81 -22.03
C ALA A 718 7.26 67.11 -23.46
N GLY A 719 8.19 67.61 -24.28
CA GLY A 719 7.95 68.03 -25.65
C GLY A 719 7.05 69.26 -25.75
N VAL A 720 7.20 70.25 -24.86
CA VAL A 720 6.44 71.50 -24.95
C VAL A 720 7.40 72.69 -24.93
N ALA A 721 7.79 73.15 -26.11
CA ALA A 721 8.36 74.48 -26.34
C ALA A 721 7.44 75.26 -27.29
N GLU A 722 7.49 76.60 -27.25
CA GLU A 722 6.56 77.49 -27.97
C GLU A 722 6.39 77.13 -29.46
N GLY A 723 5.18 76.73 -29.85
CA GLY A 723 4.77 76.60 -31.26
C GLY A 723 4.74 75.18 -31.84
N GLU A 724 5.48 74.22 -31.27
CA GLU A 724 5.56 72.82 -31.77
C GLU A 724 5.35 71.83 -30.63
N SER A 725 4.10 71.39 -30.43
CA SER A 725 3.79 70.42 -29.37
C SER A 725 4.28 69.02 -29.74
N SER A 726 5.08 68.42 -28.85
CA SER A 726 5.59 67.04 -28.78
C SER A 726 7.01 66.75 -29.28
N TRP A 727 7.78 67.75 -29.73
CA TRP A 727 9.17 67.52 -30.15
C TRP A 727 10.16 67.68 -28.99
N LEU A 728 11.08 66.72 -28.84
CA LEU A 728 12.30 66.85 -28.05
C LEU A 728 13.46 67.17 -28.98
N LYS A 729 14.25 68.21 -28.67
CA LYS A 729 15.35 68.67 -29.53
C LYS A 729 16.66 68.73 -28.77
N ILE A 730 17.74 68.33 -29.43
CA ILE A 730 19.12 68.42 -28.92
C ILE A 730 19.97 69.07 -29.97
N THR A 731 20.53 70.23 -29.65
CA THR A 731 21.41 70.97 -30.55
C THR A 731 22.86 70.80 -30.12
N VAL A 732 23.69 70.30 -31.04
CA VAL A 732 25.15 70.24 -30.92
C VAL A 732 25.72 71.42 -31.70
N PRO A 733 26.08 72.52 -31.03
CA PRO A 733 26.54 73.70 -31.74
C PRO A 733 27.97 73.55 -32.23
N GLY A 734 28.28 74.18 -33.36
CA GLY A 734 29.66 74.36 -33.82
C GLY A 734 30.29 73.12 -34.48
N VAL A 735 29.51 72.24 -35.12
CA VAL A 735 30.05 71.10 -35.87
C VAL A 735 30.80 71.63 -37.08
N LYS A 736 32.11 71.35 -37.16
CA LYS A 736 33.01 72.02 -38.10
C LYS A 736 33.13 71.24 -39.40
N VAL A 737 32.96 71.92 -40.52
CA VAL A 737 33.38 71.40 -41.83
C VAL A 737 34.87 71.62 -41.97
N THR A 738 35.62 70.54 -42.13
CA THR A 738 37.07 70.56 -42.18
C THR A 738 37.60 71.24 -43.45
N GLN A 739 38.84 71.73 -43.42
CA GLN A 739 39.47 72.40 -44.57
C GLN A 739 39.77 71.45 -45.73
N ASP A 740 39.82 70.15 -45.44
CA ASP A 740 40.09 69.05 -46.38
C ASP A 740 38.81 68.33 -46.85
N ALA A 741 37.62 68.71 -46.35
CA ALA A 741 36.34 68.15 -46.80
C ALA A 741 36.20 68.22 -48.34
N PRO A 742 35.74 67.19 -49.05
CA PRO A 742 35.70 67.22 -50.52
C PRO A 742 34.80 68.36 -51.06
N LEU A 743 35.17 68.96 -52.19
CA LEU A 743 34.38 70.04 -52.81
C LEU A 743 33.21 69.46 -53.60
N ASN A 744 32.05 70.14 -53.58
CA ASN A 744 30.85 69.75 -54.31
C ASN A 744 30.38 68.32 -54.00
N THR A 745 30.50 67.90 -52.74
CA THR A 745 30.02 66.60 -52.26
C THR A 745 29.10 66.78 -51.06
N ASP A 746 28.10 65.92 -50.97
CA ASP A 746 27.20 65.90 -49.83
C ASP A 746 27.88 65.26 -48.61
N LEU A 747 27.77 65.93 -47.46
CA LEU A 747 28.27 65.44 -46.18
C LEU A 747 27.08 64.94 -45.36
N THR A 748 26.73 63.67 -45.54
CA THR A 748 25.57 63.07 -44.87
C THR A 748 25.85 62.74 -43.42
N VAL A 749 25.10 63.37 -42.52
CA VAL A 749 25.05 63.05 -41.09
C VAL A 749 23.98 61.99 -40.87
N THR A 750 24.27 60.98 -40.05
CA THR A 750 23.28 59.96 -39.67
C THR A 750 22.98 60.03 -38.18
N GLY A 751 21.72 59.79 -37.81
CA GLY A 751 21.31 59.74 -36.41
C GLY A 751 20.53 58.48 -36.11
N ALA A 752 20.52 58.10 -34.84
CA ALA A 752 19.64 57.07 -34.34
C ALA A 752 19.13 57.48 -32.96
N VAL A 753 17.83 57.28 -32.75
CA VAL A 753 17.17 57.47 -31.46
C VAL A 753 16.60 56.13 -31.04
N SER A 754 16.78 55.78 -29.77
CA SER A 754 16.12 54.64 -29.18
C SER A 754 15.85 54.86 -27.69
N GLY A 755 14.88 54.15 -27.16
CA GLY A 755 14.61 54.18 -25.74
C GLY A 755 13.64 53.12 -25.28
N PHE A 756 13.41 53.08 -23.98
CA PHE A 756 12.50 52.15 -23.35
C PHE A 756 11.91 52.73 -22.07
N PHE A 757 10.73 52.23 -21.72
CA PHE A 757 10.06 52.52 -20.46
C PHE A 757 9.40 51.26 -19.92
N LYS A 758 9.69 50.92 -18.67
CA LYS A 758 9.14 49.76 -17.96
C LYS A 758 8.54 50.21 -16.65
N ALA A 759 7.29 49.83 -16.39
CA ALA A 759 6.68 50.04 -15.09
C ALA A 759 5.57 49.04 -14.80
N VAL A 760 5.13 49.02 -13.54
CA VAL A 760 3.93 48.30 -13.11
C VAL A 760 2.85 49.33 -12.79
N ALA A 761 1.63 49.10 -13.23
CA ALA A 761 0.45 49.78 -12.73
C ALA A 761 -0.44 48.84 -11.90
N THR A 762 -0.89 49.31 -10.73
CA THR A 762 -1.79 48.57 -9.82
C THR A 762 -3.06 49.39 -9.61
N GLY A 763 -4.21 48.84 -10.02
CA GLY A 763 -5.51 49.48 -9.80
C GLY A 763 -6.06 49.27 -8.39
N ALA A 764 -7.10 50.03 -8.01
CA ALA A 764 -7.72 49.98 -6.68
C ALA A 764 -8.29 48.60 -6.28
N SER A 765 -8.65 47.75 -7.26
CA SER A 765 -9.10 46.38 -7.02
C SER A 765 -7.97 45.38 -6.79
N GLY A 766 -6.72 45.84 -6.77
CA GLY A 766 -5.53 44.97 -6.73
C GLY A 766 -5.13 44.39 -8.08
N THR A 767 -5.86 44.71 -9.17
CA THR A 767 -5.49 44.26 -10.52
C THR A 767 -4.17 44.90 -10.92
N GLN A 768 -3.19 44.09 -11.30
CA GLN A 768 -1.87 44.56 -11.73
C GLN A 768 -1.69 44.38 -13.23
N ARG A 769 -0.96 45.32 -13.84
CA ARG A 769 -0.49 45.25 -15.23
C ARG A 769 0.98 45.65 -15.28
N THR A 770 1.82 44.79 -15.82
CA THR A 770 3.19 45.12 -16.20
C THR A 770 3.20 45.59 -17.65
N PHE A 771 3.99 46.61 -17.96
CA PHE A 771 4.14 47.10 -19.32
C PHE A 771 5.59 47.46 -19.63
N SER A 772 6.00 47.16 -20.85
CA SER A 772 7.30 47.51 -21.40
C SER A 772 7.07 48.19 -22.74
N PHE A 773 7.57 49.40 -22.89
CA PHE A 773 7.62 50.11 -24.16
C PHE A 773 9.06 50.17 -24.62
N ARG A 774 9.26 50.05 -25.92
CA ARG A 774 10.50 50.39 -26.58
C ARG A 774 10.16 51.31 -27.74
N TRP A 775 11.09 52.16 -28.11
CA TRP A 775 10.91 53.00 -29.27
C TRP A 775 12.21 53.18 -30.01
N ASN A 776 12.08 53.37 -31.32
CA ASN A 776 13.16 53.80 -32.20
C ASN A 776 12.70 55.03 -32.99
N GLY A 777 13.67 55.85 -33.41
CA GLY A 777 13.41 56.96 -34.31
C GLY A 777 13.38 56.52 -35.76
N SER A 778 12.37 56.94 -36.51
CA SER A 778 12.33 56.86 -37.97
C SER A 778 12.32 58.25 -38.56
N GLN A 779 13.03 58.44 -39.68
CA GLN A 779 13.10 59.73 -40.35
C GLN A 779 11.68 60.21 -40.71
N TRP A 780 11.34 61.42 -40.28
CA TRP A 780 10.03 62.06 -40.47
C TRP A 780 9.74 62.39 -41.94
#